data_AF-A0A9D3YC17-F1
#
_entry.id   AF-A0A9D3YC17-F1
#
_cell.length_a   1.000
_cell.length_b   1.000
_cell.length_c   1.000
_cell.angle_alpha   90.00
_cell.angle_beta   90.00
_cell.angle_gamma   90.00
#
_symmetry.space_group_name_H-M   'P 1'
#
loop_
_entity.id
_entity.type
_entity.pdbx_description
1 polymer ?
#
loop_
_entity_poly.entity_id
_entity_poly.type
_entity_poly.pdbx_seq_one_letter_code
_entity_poly.pdbx_strand_id
1 'polypeptide(L)'
;MDRRLDNIQVQAKNIDEIPETYKLELQMFLLNVVKSISCDIIAIREIRRKKEYCKSKLIERGGESDWRKGKFVYAVSAIIAFVHDIDEYLKSACELRENICLTVASLNGRGYVAGETINIHETPLFVDIQRQKENLTNAEESTRLMKQRSNEWFEYRKRAKVTGSSLFTAIGGDGLKRQKDHFDKVMCGIAEKDPTLEQKKAIEHGVVNEINGVATLVGKVLPVVEPDLTFCEEGCVAIQTADNDCFMIVSPDGSLREDSDISTTKVGVEIKCPYYRIHNQFPVRYLLQCLSQIEVLNVNYLLFVSWTAEETVVFRVKRDCQLFQEAMKIAFAMYGHDKVNKPTKLSEEQKKLKERLTEISKQVEFVGTFSSLVHSSSTTLYSQPIISIWDVKAILHKVKAEAEAFYELNRERATEAVVFLVSDLDRSWDKENVKWSPVAWFPKGYSLTTGTMRSIAEDVHDRCYEQTIHIPCSSFDGQWHGIVVRTKTGQPLTKLQLQKDVWKNVIDMSKSEIISTIKQINRQPMWSFKINPVSAIAENNVTIHVIEAEYQKKCPKFRPHSNEVSTNETVEEKCKPKFTLADSVPDEVMESENANTQVLNMTVITEPEEVEAFLANINAEEWTEQLLEVQSEEQKDEIDEQIEVGERQQDTTNNQAVPSCSISLSNNSESRQSMLTSHDFSCILALLKTTQYCNKRQKWDDLKLIEFEKLFQTYAGLQSFLDVELRTIARYLKKSKGVQINESNTKKSKIKTICNYLKIECPALETNRKVIRRAVKSLSETALAVIAKKLTKHELSVWYA
;
A
#
# COMPACT_ATOMS: atom_id res chain seq x y z
N MET A 1 1.17 -1.30 -20.35
CA MET A 1 0.95 -2.71 -20.69
C MET A 1 -0.38 -2.91 -21.41
N ASP A 2 -1.51 -2.45 -20.85
CA ASP A 2 -2.85 -2.56 -21.47
C ASP A 2 -2.89 -2.26 -22.97
N ARG A 3 -2.38 -1.10 -23.42
CA ARG A 3 -2.35 -0.74 -24.84
C ARG A 3 -1.55 -1.72 -25.71
N ARG A 4 -0.52 -2.37 -25.17
CA ARG A 4 0.26 -3.40 -25.89
C ARG A 4 -0.53 -4.70 -25.95
N LEU A 5 -1.18 -5.10 -24.85
CA LEU A 5 -2.07 -6.26 -24.81
C LEU A 5 -3.28 -6.11 -25.75
N ASP A 6 -3.83 -4.90 -25.88
CA ASP A 6 -4.88 -4.60 -26.85
C ASP A 6 -4.44 -4.88 -28.30
N ASN A 7 -3.17 -4.63 -28.63
CA ASN A 7 -2.62 -4.92 -29.96
C ASN A 7 -2.39 -6.42 -30.16
N ILE A 8 -1.96 -7.15 -29.13
CA ILE A 8 -1.69 -8.61 -29.19
C ILE A 8 -2.99 -9.42 -29.23
N GLN A 9 -4.03 -8.96 -28.53
CA GLN A 9 -5.33 -9.64 -28.44
C GLN A 9 -6.01 -9.80 -29.81
N VAL A 10 -5.64 -8.99 -30.81
CA VAL A 10 -6.12 -9.16 -32.19
C VAL A 10 -5.64 -10.50 -32.79
N GLN A 11 -4.59 -11.12 -32.24
CA GLN A 11 -3.90 -12.27 -32.81
C GLN A 11 -3.86 -13.52 -31.92
N ALA A 12 -3.94 -13.40 -30.58
CA ALA A 12 -3.82 -14.52 -29.64
C ALA A 12 -5.03 -14.62 -28.69
N LYS A 13 -5.50 -15.84 -28.42
CA LYS A 13 -6.53 -16.15 -27.41
C LYS A 13 -5.93 -16.67 -26.11
N ASN A 14 -4.85 -17.45 -26.21
CA ASN A 14 -4.14 -18.04 -25.07
C ASN A 14 -2.77 -17.38 -24.88
N ILE A 15 -2.25 -17.43 -23.65
CA ILE A 15 -0.95 -16.85 -23.33
C ILE A 15 0.19 -17.53 -24.09
N ASP A 16 0.04 -18.82 -24.41
CA ASP A 16 1.02 -19.62 -25.14
C ASP A 16 1.22 -19.16 -26.59
N GLU A 17 0.22 -18.47 -27.15
CA GLU A 17 0.24 -17.93 -28.51
C GLU A 17 0.95 -16.56 -28.59
N ILE A 18 1.33 -15.98 -27.44
CA ILE A 18 2.06 -14.71 -27.37
C ILE A 18 3.53 -14.96 -27.74
N PRO A 19 4.17 -14.10 -28.55
CA PRO A 19 5.60 -14.22 -28.84
C PRO A 19 6.44 -14.18 -27.57
N GLU A 20 7.50 -15.00 -27.51
CA GLU A 20 8.33 -15.20 -26.32
C GLU A 20 8.91 -13.90 -25.75
N THR A 21 9.30 -12.97 -26.62
CA THR A 21 9.79 -11.64 -26.21
C THR A 21 8.75 -10.86 -25.39
N TYR A 22 7.46 -10.98 -25.73
CA TYR A 22 6.39 -10.32 -24.98
C TYR A 22 6.05 -11.06 -23.69
N LYS A 23 6.18 -12.40 -23.65
CA LYS A 23 6.06 -13.16 -22.40
C LYS A 23 7.11 -12.70 -21.39
N LEU A 24 8.35 -12.57 -21.82
CA LEU A 24 9.44 -12.08 -20.97
C LEU A 24 9.21 -10.64 -20.47
N GLU A 25 8.79 -9.72 -21.36
CA GLU A 25 8.42 -8.35 -20.94
C GLU A 25 7.28 -8.36 -19.91
N LEU A 26 6.26 -9.20 -20.11
CA LEU A 26 5.11 -9.31 -19.22
C LEU A 26 5.50 -9.92 -17.87
N GLN A 27 6.30 -10.99 -17.86
CA GLN A 27 6.86 -11.61 -16.65
C GLN A 27 7.62 -10.56 -15.83
N MET A 28 8.57 -9.85 -16.45
CA MET A 28 9.36 -8.81 -15.79
C MET A 28 8.50 -7.67 -15.26
N PHE A 29 7.47 -7.27 -16.00
CA PHE A 29 6.51 -6.27 -15.51
C PHE A 29 5.74 -6.78 -14.28
N LEU A 30 5.18 -7.98 -14.34
CA LEU A 30 4.39 -8.56 -13.26
C LEU A 30 5.24 -8.82 -12.01
N LEU A 31 6.51 -9.24 -12.15
CA LEU A 31 7.45 -9.37 -11.05
C LEU A 31 7.71 -8.03 -10.34
N ASN A 32 7.87 -6.94 -11.10
CA ASN A 32 8.00 -5.60 -10.53
C ASN A 32 6.72 -5.16 -9.80
N VAL A 33 5.54 -5.59 -10.29
CA VAL A 33 4.26 -5.34 -9.60
C VAL A 33 4.17 -6.16 -8.31
N VAL A 34 4.58 -7.43 -8.29
CA VAL A 34 4.67 -8.23 -7.06
C VAL A 34 5.53 -7.50 -6.04
N LYS A 35 6.73 -7.08 -6.43
CA LYS A 35 7.64 -6.32 -5.56
C LYS A 35 6.99 -5.05 -5.00
N SER A 36 6.32 -4.26 -5.84
CA SER A 36 5.64 -3.03 -5.42
C SER A 36 4.52 -3.32 -4.41
N ILE A 37 3.61 -4.25 -4.72
CA ILE A 37 2.51 -4.63 -3.84
C ILE A 37 3.04 -5.20 -2.52
N SER A 38 4.13 -5.96 -2.56
CA SER A 38 4.80 -6.46 -1.37
C SER A 38 5.35 -5.34 -0.48
N CYS A 39 5.96 -4.31 -1.06
CA CYS A 39 6.36 -3.12 -0.31
C CYS A 39 5.14 -2.41 0.31
N ASP A 40 4.05 -2.30 -0.45
CA ASP A 40 2.82 -1.66 -0.01
C ASP A 40 2.17 -2.43 1.16
N ILE A 41 2.12 -3.76 1.10
CA ILE A 41 1.66 -4.64 2.19
C ILE A 41 2.49 -4.44 3.44
N ILE A 42 3.83 -4.42 3.31
CA ILE A 42 4.75 -4.19 4.44
C ILE A 42 4.47 -2.82 5.09
N ALA A 43 4.33 -1.77 4.30
CA ALA A 43 4.08 -0.41 4.78
C ALA A 43 2.72 -0.31 5.50
N ILE A 44 1.66 -0.86 4.91
CA ILE A 44 0.31 -0.81 5.50
C ILE A 44 0.23 -1.63 6.80
N ARG A 45 0.91 -2.78 6.88
CA ARG A 45 0.98 -3.55 8.14
C ARG A 45 1.67 -2.77 9.26
N GLU A 46 2.71 -2.00 8.93
CA GLU A 46 3.36 -1.12 9.90
C GLU A 46 2.41 -0.02 10.38
N ILE A 47 1.62 0.58 9.48
CA ILE A 47 0.59 1.55 9.85
C ILE A 47 -0.48 0.90 10.75
N ARG A 48 -0.95 -0.31 10.39
CA ARG A 48 -1.91 -1.08 11.19
C ARG A 48 -1.43 -1.24 12.63
N ARG A 49 -0.18 -1.67 12.81
CA ARG A 49 0.43 -1.86 14.13
C ARG A 49 0.47 -0.57 14.93
N LYS A 50 0.92 0.54 14.32
CA LYS A 50 0.94 1.85 14.97
C LYS A 50 -0.47 2.30 15.40
N LYS A 51 -1.49 2.02 14.58
CA LYS A 51 -2.89 2.33 14.89
C LYS A 51 -3.45 1.44 16.01
N GLU A 52 -3.14 0.16 16.01
CA GLU A 52 -3.48 -0.76 17.10
C GLU A 52 -2.84 -0.35 18.43
N TYR A 53 -1.54 -0.01 18.43
CA TYR A 53 -0.87 0.52 19.61
C TYR A 53 -1.51 1.82 20.12
N CYS A 54 -1.83 2.74 19.21
CA CYS A 54 -2.53 3.98 19.55
C CYS A 54 -3.92 3.70 20.15
N LYS A 55 -4.66 2.74 19.60
CA LYS A 55 -5.95 2.27 20.13
C LYS A 55 -5.79 1.81 21.59
N SER A 56 -4.85 0.90 21.84
CA SER A 56 -4.60 0.37 23.19
C SER A 56 -4.23 1.47 24.18
N LYS A 57 -3.35 2.40 23.80
CA LYS A 57 -2.97 3.53 24.66
C LYS A 57 -4.11 4.50 24.95
N LEU A 58 -5.00 4.75 23.99
CA LEU A 58 -6.19 5.58 24.22
C LEU A 58 -7.21 4.89 25.14
N ILE A 59 -7.35 3.57 25.03
CA ILE A 59 -8.22 2.80 25.93
C ILE A 59 -7.66 2.84 27.36
N GLU A 60 -6.36 2.57 27.52
CA GLU A 60 -5.64 2.63 28.81
C GLU A 60 -5.81 4.01 29.48
N ARG A 61 -5.57 5.09 28.73
CA ARG A 61 -5.74 6.48 29.22
C ARG A 61 -7.19 6.89 29.43
N GLY A 62 -8.14 6.16 28.85
CA GLY A 62 -9.57 6.39 29.01
C GLY A 62 -10.07 6.02 30.40
N GLY A 63 -9.35 5.16 31.13
CA GLY A 63 -9.67 4.72 32.49
C GLY A 63 -10.91 3.81 32.61
N GLU A 64 -11.55 3.48 31.49
CA GLU A 64 -12.76 2.67 31.40
C GLU A 64 -12.44 1.38 30.64
N SER A 65 -12.80 0.23 31.21
CA SER A 65 -12.62 -1.07 30.54
C SER A 65 -13.46 -1.19 29.26
N ASP A 66 -14.64 -0.56 29.25
CA ASP A 66 -15.44 -0.37 28.04
C ASP A 66 -15.08 0.97 27.39
N TRP A 67 -14.26 0.91 26.34
CA TRP A 67 -13.81 2.08 25.59
C TRP A 67 -14.97 2.95 25.05
N ARG A 68 -16.17 2.37 24.90
CA ARG A 68 -17.37 3.10 24.45
C ARG A 68 -17.86 4.13 25.47
N LYS A 69 -17.47 3.97 26.74
CA LYS A 69 -17.78 4.89 27.85
C LYS A 69 -16.63 5.85 28.13
N GLY A 70 -15.43 5.56 27.61
CA GLY A 70 -14.25 6.38 27.81
C GLY A 70 -14.33 7.74 27.10
N LYS A 71 -13.61 8.72 27.64
CA LYS A 71 -13.50 10.08 27.08
C LYS A 71 -13.01 10.12 25.61
N PHE A 72 -12.33 9.06 25.16
CA PHE A 72 -11.78 8.92 23.81
C PHE A 72 -12.64 8.10 22.83
N VAL A 73 -13.91 7.82 23.16
CA VAL A 73 -14.79 6.94 22.35
C VAL A 73 -14.78 7.24 20.84
N TYR A 74 -14.78 8.52 20.44
CA TYR A 74 -14.79 8.89 19.03
C TYR A 74 -13.44 8.64 18.33
N ALA A 75 -12.33 8.89 19.02
CA ALA A 75 -10.99 8.64 18.49
C ALA A 75 -10.74 7.13 18.34
N VAL A 76 -11.09 6.35 19.36
CA VAL A 76 -11.00 4.89 19.34
C VAL A 76 -11.90 4.31 18.23
N SER A 77 -13.14 4.78 18.10
CA SER A 77 -14.05 4.37 17.03
C SER A 77 -13.50 4.67 15.62
N ALA A 78 -12.92 5.86 15.42
CA ALA A 78 -12.29 6.23 14.15
C ALA A 78 -11.08 5.35 13.82
N ILE A 79 -10.25 5.03 14.82
CA ILE A 79 -9.11 4.11 14.65
C ILE A 79 -9.61 2.71 14.27
N ILE A 80 -10.64 2.19 14.93
CA ILE A 80 -11.23 0.87 14.60
C ILE A 80 -11.73 0.85 13.16
N ALA A 81 -12.45 1.89 12.71
CA ALA A 81 -12.91 1.98 11.33
C ALA A 81 -11.74 2.01 10.33
N PHE A 82 -10.66 2.73 10.66
CA PHE A 82 -9.47 2.80 9.82
C PHE A 82 -8.69 1.48 9.78
N VAL A 83 -8.60 0.76 10.90
CA VAL A 83 -8.03 -0.60 10.95
C VAL A 83 -8.83 -1.55 10.07
N HIS A 84 -10.17 -1.46 10.08
CA HIS A 84 -11.01 -2.26 9.18
C HIS A 84 -10.71 -1.95 7.70
N ASP A 85 -10.58 -0.68 7.31
CA ASP A 85 -10.20 -0.31 5.95
C ASP A 85 -8.82 -0.85 5.56
N ILE A 86 -7.87 -0.85 6.50
CA ILE A 86 -6.55 -1.47 6.33
C ILE A 86 -6.66 -2.98 6.13
N ASP A 87 -7.46 -3.67 6.93
CA ASP A 87 -7.62 -5.12 6.84
C ASP A 87 -8.28 -5.54 5.52
N GLU A 88 -9.26 -4.78 5.04
CA GLU A 88 -9.87 -4.99 3.71
C GLU A 88 -8.84 -4.82 2.59
N TYR A 89 -8.00 -3.78 2.66
CA TYR A 89 -6.91 -3.58 1.71
C TYR A 89 -5.88 -4.72 1.75
N LEU A 90 -5.40 -5.10 2.94
CA LEU A 90 -4.39 -6.14 3.09
C LEU A 90 -4.86 -7.46 2.51
N LYS A 91 -6.12 -7.82 2.73
CA LYS A 91 -6.75 -9.00 2.13
C LYS A 91 -6.75 -8.91 0.60
N SER A 92 -7.26 -7.81 0.04
CA SER A 92 -7.34 -7.61 -1.41
C SER A 92 -5.95 -7.61 -2.08
N ALA A 93 -4.97 -6.95 -1.47
CA ALA A 93 -3.60 -6.87 -1.95
C ALA A 93 -2.89 -8.23 -1.90
N CYS A 94 -3.07 -9.02 -0.83
CA CYS A 94 -2.52 -10.37 -0.73
C CYS A 94 -3.13 -11.31 -1.77
N GLU A 95 -4.46 -11.27 -1.96
CA GLU A 95 -5.14 -12.04 -3.01
C GLU A 95 -4.67 -11.64 -4.41
N LEU A 96 -4.50 -10.33 -4.67
CA LEU A 96 -3.99 -9.85 -5.95
C LEU A 96 -2.56 -10.32 -6.21
N ARG A 97 -1.68 -10.21 -5.21
CA ARG A 97 -0.30 -10.71 -5.26
C ARG A 97 -0.26 -12.20 -5.59
N GLU A 98 -1.08 -13.01 -4.92
CA GLU A 98 -1.15 -14.46 -5.16
C GLU A 98 -1.54 -14.77 -6.61
N ASN A 99 -2.55 -14.06 -7.13
CA ASN A 99 -2.99 -14.20 -8.53
C ASN A 99 -1.90 -13.79 -9.53
N ILE A 100 -1.11 -12.75 -9.21
CA ILE A 100 0.03 -12.35 -10.04
C ILE A 100 1.11 -13.42 -10.02
N CYS A 101 1.49 -13.93 -8.85
CA CYS A 101 2.49 -15.00 -8.71
C CYS A 101 2.08 -16.26 -9.47
N LEU A 102 0.83 -16.70 -9.32
CA LEU A 102 0.24 -17.80 -10.10
C LEU A 102 0.34 -17.53 -11.61
N THR A 103 0.14 -16.28 -12.02
CA THR A 103 0.25 -15.86 -13.42
C THR A 103 1.66 -15.91 -13.96
N VAL A 104 2.63 -15.42 -13.19
CA VAL A 104 4.04 -15.48 -13.56
C VAL A 104 4.54 -16.92 -13.61
N ALA A 105 4.17 -17.76 -12.64
CA ALA A 105 4.53 -19.17 -12.64
C ALA A 105 3.98 -19.91 -13.86
N SER A 106 2.72 -19.64 -14.24
CA SER A 106 2.11 -20.23 -15.44
C SER A 106 2.79 -19.72 -16.73
N LEU A 107 3.15 -18.44 -16.79
CA LEU A 107 3.97 -17.88 -17.87
C LEU A 107 5.35 -18.54 -17.98
N ASN A 108 5.91 -18.98 -16.84
CA ASN A 108 7.17 -19.73 -16.78
C ASN A 108 6.98 -21.24 -17.06
N GLY A 109 5.75 -21.71 -17.30
CA GLY A 109 5.45 -23.13 -17.47
C GLY A 109 5.65 -23.97 -16.20
N ARG A 110 5.65 -23.34 -15.02
CA ARG A 110 5.90 -23.99 -13.73
C ARG A 110 4.62 -24.10 -12.90
N GLY A 111 4.50 -25.19 -12.14
CA GLY A 111 3.40 -25.39 -11.20
C GLY A 111 3.51 -24.43 -10.02
N TYR A 112 2.39 -23.85 -9.63
CA TYR A 112 2.28 -23.00 -8.44
C TYR A 112 1.25 -23.60 -7.48
N VAL A 113 1.57 -23.65 -6.20
CA VAL A 113 0.67 -24.19 -5.18
C VAL A 113 -0.28 -23.09 -4.72
N ALA A 114 -1.54 -23.14 -5.14
CA ALA A 114 -2.56 -22.16 -4.72
C ALA A 114 -3.04 -22.36 -3.27
N GLY A 115 -2.78 -23.51 -2.66
CA GLY A 115 -3.19 -23.83 -1.29
C GLY A 115 -2.25 -23.28 -0.21
N GLU A 116 -2.48 -23.78 1.00
CA GLU A 116 -1.69 -23.46 2.21
C GLU A 116 -0.69 -24.57 2.57
N THR A 117 -0.80 -25.75 1.94
CA THR A 117 0.05 -26.90 2.26
C THR A 117 0.65 -27.56 1.02
N ILE A 118 1.80 -28.22 1.21
CA ILE A 118 2.54 -28.94 0.17
C ILE A 118 3.29 -30.15 0.76
N ASN A 119 3.24 -31.27 0.07
CA ASN A 119 4.19 -32.36 0.26
C ASN A 119 5.44 -32.11 -0.58
N ILE A 120 6.49 -31.59 0.06
CA ILE A 120 7.74 -31.25 -0.64
C ILE A 120 8.45 -32.48 -1.22
N HIS A 121 8.18 -33.69 -0.73
CA HIS A 121 8.83 -34.89 -1.25
C HIS A 121 8.23 -35.35 -2.58
N GLU A 122 7.03 -34.88 -2.92
CA GLU A 122 6.35 -35.13 -4.20
C GLU A 122 6.73 -34.11 -5.27
N THR A 123 7.29 -32.96 -4.90
CA THR A 123 7.69 -31.93 -5.86
C THR A 123 9.00 -32.31 -6.57
N PRO A 124 9.11 -32.13 -7.90
CA PRO A 124 10.39 -32.27 -8.58
C PRO A 124 11.37 -31.15 -8.21
N LEU A 125 10.88 -30.03 -7.67
CA LEU A 125 11.68 -28.86 -7.28
C LEU A 125 12.42 -29.01 -5.95
N PHE A 126 12.39 -30.20 -5.34
CA PHE A 126 13.07 -30.50 -4.07
C PHE A 126 13.90 -31.79 -4.20
N VAL A 127 15.17 -31.68 -3.86
CA VAL A 127 16.13 -32.80 -3.83
C VAL A 127 16.82 -32.83 -2.48
N ASP A 128 16.43 -33.80 -1.65
CA ASP A 128 17.12 -34.08 -0.39
C ASP A 128 18.52 -34.67 -0.61
N ILE A 129 19.30 -34.74 0.46
CA ILE A 129 20.66 -35.29 0.42
C ILE A 129 20.71 -36.76 -0.02
N GLN A 130 19.68 -37.56 0.30
CA GLN A 130 19.68 -38.97 -0.05
C GLN A 130 19.53 -39.16 -1.56
N ARG A 131 18.57 -38.47 -2.18
CA ARG A 131 18.39 -38.42 -3.63
C ARG A 131 19.65 -37.89 -4.34
N GLN A 132 20.34 -36.90 -3.77
CA GLN A 132 21.60 -36.41 -4.33
C GLN A 132 22.69 -37.49 -4.32
N LYS A 133 22.83 -38.26 -3.23
CA LYS A 133 23.80 -39.37 -3.14
C LYS A 133 23.54 -40.46 -4.17
N GLU A 134 22.27 -40.81 -4.39
CA GLU A 134 21.86 -41.81 -5.38
C GLU A 134 22.23 -41.39 -6.81
N ASN A 135 22.18 -40.08 -7.10
CA ASN A 135 22.49 -39.53 -8.43
C ASN A 135 24.01 -39.35 -8.70
N LEU A 136 24.86 -39.41 -7.68
CA LEU A 136 26.31 -39.21 -7.81
C LEU A 136 27.05 -40.55 -7.74
N THR A 137 27.28 -41.18 -8.90
CA THR A 137 27.87 -42.52 -9.05
C THR A 137 29.31 -42.68 -8.54
N ASN A 138 29.99 -41.59 -8.13
CA ASN A 138 31.37 -41.60 -7.62
C ASN A 138 31.59 -40.54 -6.52
N ALA A 139 30.58 -40.24 -5.70
CA ALA A 139 30.75 -39.26 -4.63
C ALA A 139 31.76 -39.78 -3.59
N GLU A 140 33.01 -39.34 -3.68
CA GLU A 140 33.89 -39.17 -2.52
C GLU A 140 33.07 -38.53 -1.38
N GLU A 141 33.40 -38.84 -0.12
CA GLU A 141 32.75 -38.35 1.11
C GLU A 141 32.72 -36.82 1.20
N SER A 142 31.94 -36.16 0.35
CA SER A 142 31.82 -34.71 0.32
C SER A 142 31.01 -34.28 1.53
N THR A 143 31.57 -33.38 2.33
CA THR A 143 30.87 -32.78 3.47
C THR A 143 29.61 -32.00 3.05
N ARG A 144 29.46 -31.69 1.75
CA ARG A 144 28.23 -31.12 1.18
C ARG A 144 27.06 -32.10 1.17
N LEU A 145 27.30 -33.41 1.23
CA LEU A 145 26.28 -34.46 1.30
C LEU A 145 26.07 -34.97 2.74
N MET A 146 26.54 -34.22 3.75
CA MET A 146 26.33 -34.50 5.15
C MET A 146 25.03 -33.85 5.63
N LYS A 147 24.09 -34.61 6.20
CA LYS A 147 22.81 -34.05 6.65
C LYS A 147 23.04 -33.07 7.80
N GLN A 148 22.58 -31.83 7.63
CA GLN A 148 22.64 -30.86 8.71
C GLN A 148 21.91 -31.36 9.95
N ARG A 149 22.40 -30.97 11.13
CA ARG A 149 21.90 -31.41 12.44
C ARG A 149 22.08 -32.91 12.73
N SER A 150 22.74 -33.66 11.85
CA SER A 150 23.24 -35.00 12.21
C SER A 150 24.38 -34.90 13.23
N ASN A 151 24.64 -35.98 13.96
CA ASN A 151 25.77 -36.04 14.89
C ASN A 151 27.11 -35.79 14.18
N GLU A 152 27.29 -36.36 12.98
CA GLU A 152 28.47 -36.16 12.14
C GLU A 152 28.68 -34.68 11.80
N TRP A 153 27.60 -33.96 11.48
CA TRP A 153 27.63 -32.53 11.21
C TRP A 153 28.02 -31.69 12.42
N PHE A 154 27.50 -32.02 13.61
CA PHE A 154 27.91 -31.35 14.84
C PHE A 154 29.38 -31.59 15.17
N GLU A 155 29.86 -32.83 15.07
CA GLU A 155 31.27 -33.16 15.33
C GLU A 155 32.21 -32.50 14.32
N TYR A 156 31.82 -32.44 13.04
CA TYR A 156 32.60 -31.74 12.03
C TYR A 156 32.69 -30.24 12.33
N ARG A 157 31.57 -29.60 12.70
CA ARG A 157 31.51 -28.17 13.03
C ARG A 157 32.33 -27.77 14.25
N LYS A 158 32.50 -28.65 15.23
CA LYS A 158 33.34 -28.40 16.42
C LYS A 158 34.81 -28.16 16.08
N ARG A 159 35.27 -28.61 14.91
CA ARG A 159 36.66 -28.42 14.45
C ARG A 159 36.97 -26.98 14.04
N ALA A 160 35.94 -26.20 13.70
CA ALA A 160 36.13 -24.83 13.23
C ALA A 160 36.22 -23.81 14.36
N LYS A 161 37.13 -22.85 14.21
CA LYS A 161 37.24 -21.70 15.11
C LYS A 161 36.15 -20.66 14.83
N VAL A 162 35.70 -20.56 13.58
CA VAL A 162 34.62 -19.66 13.16
C VAL A 162 33.62 -20.45 12.31
N THR A 163 32.35 -20.05 12.31
CA THR A 163 31.33 -20.59 11.39
C THR A 163 30.73 -19.44 10.58
N GLY A 164 30.12 -19.73 9.42
CA GLY A 164 29.44 -18.70 8.63
C GLY A 164 28.45 -17.88 9.46
N SER A 165 27.67 -18.55 10.32
CA SER A 165 26.71 -17.93 11.25
C SER A 165 27.35 -17.15 12.40
N SER A 166 28.59 -17.48 12.81
CA SER A 166 29.28 -16.78 13.91
C SER A 166 30.26 -15.71 13.43
N LEU A 167 30.53 -15.61 12.13
CA LEU A 167 31.51 -14.68 11.56
C LEU A 167 31.22 -13.22 11.95
N PHE A 168 29.95 -12.79 11.91
CA PHE A 168 29.55 -11.45 12.33
C PHE A 168 29.89 -11.17 13.80
N THR A 169 29.61 -12.11 14.70
CA THR A 169 29.99 -12.01 16.12
C THR A 169 31.51 -12.05 16.31
N ALA A 170 32.20 -12.93 15.57
CA ALA A 170 33.65 -13.13 15.63
C ALA A 170 34.42 -11.85 15.28
N ILE A 171 33.94 -11.05 14.33
CA ILE A 171 34.55 -9.76 14.00
C ILE A 171 34.06 -8.60 14.88
N GLY A 172 33.20 -8.84 15.87
CA GLY A 172 32.69 -7.82 16.80
C GLY A 172 31.45 -7.07 16.33
N GLY A 173 30.72 -7.59 15.34
CA GLY A 173 29.47 -7.00 14.83
C GLY A 173 28.40 -6.84 15.92
N ASP A 174 28.24 -7.85 16.77
CA ASP A 174 27.34 -7.84 17.94
C ASP A 174 27.92 -7.11 19.17
N GLY A 175 29.02 -6.38 18.98
CA GLY A 175 29.71 -5.66 20.04
C GLY A 175 30.79 -6.48 20.76
N LEU A 176 31.62 -5.78 21.52
CA LEU A 176 32.82 -6.32 22.16
C LEU A 176 32.50 -7.44 23.16
N LYS A 177 31.38 -7.34 23.89
CA LYS A 177 31.00 -8.34 24.90
C LYS A 177 30.80 -9.72 24.25
N ARG A 178 29.97 -9.80 23.21
CA ARG A 178 29.72 -11.06 22.50
C ARG A 178 30.94 -11.58 21.76
N GLN A 179 31.79 -10.69 21.25
CA GLN A 179 33.07 -11.08 20.66
C GLN A 179 34.00 -11.75 21.67
N LYS A 180 34.07 -11.22 22.91
CA LYS A 180 34.83 -11.82 24.00
C LYS A 180 34.28 -13.19 24.38
N ASP A 181 32.96 -13.32 24.47
CA ASP A 181 32.30 -14.61 24.76
C ASP A 181 32.61 -15.64 23.67
N HIS A 182 32.55 -15.24 22.39
CA HIS A 182 32.96 -16.09 21.27
C HIS A 182 34.43 -16.49 21.35
N PHE A 183 35.33 -15.55 21.67
CA PHE A 183 36.75 -15.81 21.84
C PHE A 183 37.03 -16.81 22.96
N ASP A 184 36.41 -16.62 24.13
CA ASP A 184 36.55 -17.53 25.27
C ASP A 184 36.10 -18.96 24.92
N LYS A 185 35.02 -19.10 24.15
CA LYS A 185 34.54 -20.39 23.66
C LYS A 185 35.54 -21.08 22.76
N VAL A 186 36.04 -20.40 21.73
CA VAL A 186 36.80 -21.04 20.64
C VAL A 186 38.30 -21.12 20.92
N MET A 187 38.87 -20.17 21.68
CA MET A 187 40.30 -20.13 21.99
C MET A 187 40.63 -20.68 23.39
N CYS A 188 39.71 -20.55 24.35
CA CYS A 188 39.95 -20.98 25.74
C CYS A 188 39.16 -22.25 26.13
N GLY A 189 38.28 -22.75 25.25
CA GLY A 189 37.44 -23.92 25.54
C GLY A 189 36.40 -23.69 26.63
N ILE A 190 36.06 -22.44 26.93
CA ILE A 190 35.08 -22.10 27.97
C ILE A 190 33.69 -22.43 27.42
N ALA A 191 32.93 -23.24 28.17
CA ALA A 191 31.58 -23.62 27.78
C ALA A 191 30.71 -22.37 27.58
N GLU A 192 29.92 -22.38 26.51
CA GLU A 192 28.94 -21.33 26.26
C GLU A 192 27.88 -21.35 27.35
N LYS A 193 27.36 -20.18 27.72
CA LYS A 193 26.26 -20.12 28.69
C LYS A 193 25.04 -20.82 28.10
N ASP A 194 24.33 -21.55 28.96
CA ASP A 194 23.07 -22.16 28.55
C ASP A 194 22.11 -21.10 28.00
N PRO A 195 21.45 -21.35 26.86
CA PRO A 195 20.47 -20.43 26.31
C PRO A 195 19.32 -20.21 27.29
N THR A 196 18.76 -19.01 27.30
CA THR A 196 17.54 -18.71 28.06
C THR A 196 16.37 -19.56 27.55
N LEU A 197 15.31 -19.71 28.35
CA LEU A 197 14.12 -20.48 27.94
C LEU A 197 13.54 -19.95 26.61
N GLU A 198 13.49 -18.63 26.45
CA GLU A 198 13.05 -17.99 25.22
C GLU A 198 13.97 -18.28 24.03
N GLN A 199 15.28 -18.26 24.24
CA GLN A 199 16.24 -18.63 23.19
C GLN A 199 16.08 -20.09 22.78
N LYS A 200 15.82 -21.00 23.73
CA LYS A 200 15.53 -22.41 23.43
C LYS A 200 14.26 -22.54 22.58
N LYS A 201 13.18 -21.86 22.96
CA LYS A 201 11.92 -21.83 22.18
C LYS A 201 12.14 -21.27 20.76
N ALA A 202 12.90 -20.18 20.63
CA ALA A 202 13.18 -19.59 19.33
C ALA A 202 14.04 -20.49 18.43
N ILE A 203 15.02 -21.20 19.01
CA ILE A 203 15.83 -22.20 18.29
C ILE A 203 14.95 -23.36 17.84
N GLU A 204 14.13 -23.92 18.73
CA GLU A 204 13.22 -25.02 18.43
C GLU A 204 12.21 -24.64 17.35
N HIS A 205 11.61 -23.44 17.45
CA HIS A 205 10.72 -22.90 16.43
C HIS A 205 11.42 -22.80 15.07
N GLY A 206 12.65 -22.29 15.03
CA GLY A 206 13.44 -22.23 13.81
C GLY A 206 13.69 -23.61 13.21
N VAL A 207 14.02 -24.58 14.07
CA VAL A 207 14.29 -25.98 13.69
C VAL A 207 13.08 -26.64 13.06
N VAL A 208 11.91 -26.53 13.70
CA VAL A 208 10.65 -27.17 13.28
C VAL A 208 10.11 -26.55 11.99
N ASN A 209 10.24 -25.23 11.84
CA ASN A 209 9.61 -24.50 10.73
C ASN A 209 10.51 -24.32 9.50
N GLU A 210 11.79 -24.71 9.54
CA GLU A 210 12.69 -24.60 8.39
C GLU A 210 12.13 -25.31 7.15
N ILE A 211 11.52 -26.48 7.34
CA ILE A 211 10.86 -27.25 6.27
C ILE A 211 9.69 -26.49 5.63
N ASN A 212 9.01 -25.62 6.38
CA ASN A 212 7.93 -24.77 5.87
C ASN A 212 8.49 -23.60 5.03
N GLY A 213 9.68 -23.10 5.41
CA GLY A 213 10.47 -22.18 4.59
C GLY A 213 10.86 -22.81 3.24
N VAL A 214 11.35 -24.06 3.26
CA VAL A 214 11.64 -24.84 2.05
C VAL A 214 10.38 -25.07 1.21
N ALA A 215 9.28 -25.47 1.85
CA ALA A 215 7.98 -25.66 1.22
C ALA A 215 7.51 -24.42 0.45
N THR A 216 7.62 -23.24 1.08
CA THR A 216 7.24 -21.98 0.44
C THR A 216 8.19 -21.62 -0.70
N LEU A 217 9.50 -21.84 -0.51
CA LEU A 217 10.50 -21.62 -1.54
C LEU A 217 10.18 -22.44 -2.81
N VAL A 218 10.03 -23.76 -2.69
CA VAL A 218 9.81 -24.64 -3.84
C VAL A 218 8.39 -24.55 -4.42
N GLY A 219 7.38 -24.26 -3.60
CA GLY A 219 5.98 -24.24 -4.04
C GLY A 219 5.50 -22.90 -4.60
N LYS A 220 6.13 -21.78 -4.22
CA LYS A 220 5.67 -20.43 -4.57
C LYS A 220 6.78 -19.48 -5.05
N VAL A 221 7.97 -19.53 -4.46
CA VAL A 221 9.04 -18.57 -4.80
C VAL A 221 9.76 -18.99 -6.08
N LEU A 222 10.30 -20.22 -6.15
CA LEU A 222 11.06 -20.69 -7.32
C LEU A 222 10.25 -20.63 -8.62
N PRO A 223 8.98 -21.10 -8.68
CA PRO A 223 8.18 -21.01 -9.91
C PRO A 223 8.06 -19.59 -10.49
N VAL A 224 8.23 -18.57 -9.64
CA VAL A 224 8.08 -17.16 -9.99
C VAL A 224 9.43 -16.48 -10.24
N VAL A 225 10.40 -16.70 -9.36
CA VAL A 225 11.66 -15.92 -9.29
C VAL A 225 12.83 -16.62 -9.97
N GLU A 226 12.91 -17.95 -9.87
CA GLU A 226 14.01 -18.77 -10.39
C GLU A 226 13.42 -20.06 -11.00
N PRO A 227 12.61 -19.94 -12.07
CA PRO A 227 11.74 -21.03 -12.54
C PRO A 227 12.51 -22.25 -13.01
N ASP A 228 13.75 -22.08 -13.46
CA ASP A 228 14.57 -23.15 -14.03
C ASP A 228 15.47 -23.87 -13.04
N LEU A 229 15.35 -23.52 -11.76
CA LEU A 229 16.18 -24.08 -10.71
C LEU A 229 15.38 -24.91 -9.72
N THR A 230 16.07 -25.90 -9.17
CA THR A 230 15.56 -26.84 -8.18
C THR A 230 16.36 -26.69 -6.89
N PHE A 231 15.66 -26.77 -5.76
CA PHE A 231 16.28 -26.71 -4.45
C PHE A 231 16.95 -28.04 -4.10
N CYS A 232 18.23 -27.97 -3.78
CA CYS A 232 19.04 -29.08 -3.28
C CYS A 232 19.49 -28.77 -1.85
N GLU A 233 19.25 -29.70 -0.93
CA GLU A 233 19.79 -29.58 0.43
C GLU A 233 21.32 -29.58 0.42
N GLU A 234 21.94 -28.82 1.32
CA GLU A 234 23.41 -28.75 1.47
C GLU A 234 23.83 -29.11 2.90
N GLY A 235 24.97 -29.78 3.03
CA GLY A 235 25.62 -30.07 4.30
C GLY A 235 26.49 -28.92 4.77
N CYS A 236 27.81 -29.08 4.66
CA CYS A 236 28.75 -28.02 4.99
C CYS A 236 30.01 -28.04 4.13
N VAL A 237 30.69 -26.90 4.08
CA VAL A 237 31.97 -26.70 3.40
C VAL A 237 32.96 -26.10 4.40
N ALA A 238 34.16 -26.68 4.48
CA ALA A 238 35.25 -26.12 5.26
C ALA A 238 36.07 -25.15 4.41
N ILE A 239 36.35 -23.97 4.95
CA ILE A 239 37.36 -23.05 4.43
C ILE A 239 38.65 -23.31 5.19
N GLN A 240 39.66 -23.70 4.43
CA GLN A 240 41.00 -23.98 4.91
C GLN A 240 41.87 -22.73 4.83
N THR A 241 42.78 -22.57 5.76
CA THR A 241 43.88 -21.59 5.70
C THR A 241 45.20 -22.35 5.66
N ALA A 242 46.30 -21.67 5.30
CA ALA A 242 47.63 -22.29 5.28
C ALA A 242 48.02 -22.96 6.62
N ASP A 243 47.50 -22.42 7.73
CA ASP A 243 47.82 -22.86 9.09
C ASP A 243 46.71 -23.73 9.73
N ASN A 244 45.55 -23.90 9.07
CA ASN A 244 44.41 -24.61 9.64
C ASN A 244 43.50 -25.23 8.56
N ASP A 245 43.49 -26.56 8.51
CA ASP A 245 42.70 -27.35 7.56
C ASP A 245 41.17 -27.20 7.72
N CYS A 246 40.72 -26.53 8.78
CA CYS A 246 39.31 -26.27 9.06
C CYS A 246 39.12 -24.96 9.84
N PHE A 247 39.64 -23.84 9.33
CA PHE A 247 39.50 -22.54 10.01
C PHE A 247 38.03 -22.13 10.19
N MET A 248 37.25 -22.18 9.10
CA MET A 248 35.84 -21.81 9.12
C MET A 248 34.95 -22.89 8.49
N ILE A 249 33.80 -23.20 9.10
CA ILE A 249 32.77 -24.05 8.48
C ILE A 249 31.55 -23.23 8.10
N VAL A 250 31.09 -23.40 6.86
CA VAL A 250 29.89 -22.78 6.32
C VAL A 250 28.88 -23.87 6.00
N SER A 251 27.62 -23.67 6.42
CA SER A 251 26.51 -24.61 6.18
C SER A 251 25.35 -23.81 5.59
N PRO A 252 25.22 -23.73 4.26
CA PRO A 252 24.04 -23.17 3.59
C PRO A 252 22.83 -24.06 3.83
N ASP A 253 21.64 -23.51 4.07
CA ASP A 253 20.43 -24.33 4.25
C ASP A 253 20.07 -25.11 2.97
N GLY A 254 20.44 -24.57 1.81
CA GLY A 254 20.46 -25.30 0.56
C GLY A 254 21.10 -24.51 -0.58
N SER A 255 20.97 -25.04 -1.78
CA SER A 255 21.38 -24.36 -3.01
C SER A 255 20.41 -24.64 -4.15
N LEU A 256 20.39 -23.77 -5.14
CA LEU A 256 19.59 -23.92 -6.35
C LEU A 256 20.49 -24.36 -7.51
N ARG A 257 20.05 -25.38 -8.24
CA ARG A 257 20.78 -26.01 -9.35
C ARG A 257 19.83 -26.22 -10.52
N GLU A 258 20.37 -26.28 -11.73
CA GLU A 258 19.56 -26.61 -12.91
C GLU A 258 19.19 -28.10 -12.89
N ASP A 259 17.95 -28.44 -13.27
CA ASP A 259 17.49 -29.84 -13.29
C ASP A 259 18.41 -30.75 -14.15
N SER A 260 18.93 -30.21 -15.25
CA SER A 260 19.82 -30.92 -16.17
C SER A 260 21.27 -31.03 -15.68
N ASP A 261 21.69 -30.18 -14.73
CA ASP A 261 23.04 -30.18 -14.17
C ASP A 261 22.99 -29.91 -12.66
N ILE A 262 22.69 -30.98 -11.91
CA ILE A 262 22.70 -30.95 -10.45
C ILE A 262 24.10 -30.84 -9.86
N SER A 263 25.18 -30.85 -10.66
CA SER A 263 26.55 -30.75 -10.14
C SER A 263 26.98 -29.30 -9.94
N THR A 264 26.44 -28.38 -10.75
CA THR A 264 26.77 -26.96 -10.69
C THR A 264 25.77 -26.18 -9.86
N THR A 265 26.25 -25.57 -8.78
CA THR A 265 25.45 -24.64 -7.98
C THR A 265 25.32 -23.29 -8.68
N LYS A 266 24.09 -22.77 -8.82
CA LYS A 266 23.81 -21.48 -9.47
C LYS A 266 23.51 -20.37 -8.46
N VAL A 267 22.78 -20.71 -7.40
CA VAL A 267 22.33 -19.77 -6.36
C VAL A 267 22.42 -20.43 -4.99
N GLY A 268 22.85 -19.69 -3.97
CA GLY A 268 22.80 -20.17 -2.58
C GLY A 268 21.42 -19.91 -1.95
N VAL A 269 21.08 -20.62 -0.87
CA VAL A 269 19.85 -20.36 -0.10
C VAL A 269 20.16 -20.34 1.39
N GLU A 270 19.63 -19.31 2.07
CA GLU A 270 19.59 -19.19 3.52
C GLU A 270 18.15 -18.99 3.97
N ILE A 271 17.68 -19.79 4.91
CA ILE A 271 16.30 -19.78 5.43
C ILE A 271 16.33 -19.39 6.91
N LYS A 272 15.44 -18.48 7.30
CA LYS A 272 15.23 -18.08 8.68
C LYS A 272 13.74 -18.13 8.99
N CYS A 273 13.38 -18.80 10.07
CA CYS A 273 12.03 -18.80 10.60
C CYS A 273 12.04 -18.02 11.93
N PRO A 274 11.95 -16.67 11.89
CA PRO A 274 12.01 -15.86 13.10
C PRO A 274 10.81 -16.10 14.00
N TYR A 275 11.07 -16.29 15.30
CA TYR A 275 10.05 -16.57 16.31
C TYR A 275 9.07 -15.41 16.55
N TYR A 276 9.57 -14.17 16.53
CA TYR A 276 8.77 -12.99 16.90
C TYR A 276 8.19 -12.24 15.70
N ARG A 277 9.03 -11.95 14.71
CA ARG A 277 8.65 -11.06 13.61
C ARG A 277 9.40 -11.40 12.34
N ILE A 278 8.66 -11.43 11.23
CA ILE A 278 9.24 -11.54 9.90
C ILE A 278 10.16 -10.36 9.59
N HIS A 279 11.25 -10.63 8.86
CA HIS A 279 12.21 -9.61 8.48
C HIS A 279 11.66 -8.77 7.31
N ASN A 280 11.10 -7.60 7.60
CA ASN A 280 10.64 -6.64 6.58
C ASN A 280 11.80 -5.87 5.91
N GLN A 281 12.98 -5.92 6.53
CA GLN A 281 14.25 -5.39 6.01
C GLN A 281 15.32 -6.45 6.24
N PHE A 282 16.35 -6.46 5.40
CA PHE A 282 17.42 -7.44 5.52
C PHE A 282 18.22 -7.22 6.82
N PRO A 283 18.34 -8.21 7.72
CA PRO A 283 19.06 -8.02 8.98
C PRO A 283 20.57 -8.07 8.77
N VAL A 284 21.27 -6.98 9.11
CA VAL A 284 22.73 -6.83 8.93
C VAL A 284 23.55 -8.02 9.45
N ARG A 285 23.11 -8.64 10.56
CA ARG A 285 23.82 -9.76 11.19
C ARG A 285 23.95 -10.99 10.27
N TYR A 286 23.05 -11.16 9.32
CA TYR A 286 23.07 -12.28 8.37
C TYR A 286 23.88 -11.98 7.11
N LEU A 287 24.33 -10.74 6.89
CA LEU A 287 25.06 -10.36 5.67
C LEU A 287 26.33 -11.18 5.48
N LEU A 288 27.18 -11.24 6.51
CA LEU A 288 28.43 -12.02 6.45
C LEU A 288 28.18 -13.53 6.39
N GLN A 289 27.09 -14.00 6.99
CA GLN A 289 26.70 -15.40 6.85
C GLN A 289 26.35 -15.72 5.40
N CYS A 290 25.51 -14.90 4.75
CA CYS A 290 25.15 -15.05 3.35
C CYS A 290 26.38 -14.94 2.43
N LEU A 291 27.26 -13.95 2.66
CA LEU A 291 28.50 -13.79 1.89
C LEU A 291 29.43 -14.99 2.04
N SER A 292 29.54 -15.56 3.25
CA SER A 292 30.35 -16.79 3.44
C SER A 292 29.81 -17.97 2.63
N GLN A 293 28.48 -18.11 2.52
CA GLN A 293 27.84 -19.15 1.72
C GLN A 293 28.01 -18.91 0.22
N ILE A 294 27.88 -17.66 -0.22
CA ILE A 294 28.12 -17.25 -1.61
C ILE A 294 29.54 -17.64 -2.05
N GLU A 295 30.53 -17.39 -1.20
CA GLU A 295 31.93 -17.68 -1.50
C GLU A 295 32.25 -19.18 -1.55
N VAL A 296 31.76 -19.98 -0.58
CA VAL A 296 32.02 -21.44 -0.60
C VAL A 296 31.25 -22.17 -1.70
N LEU A 297 30.07 -21.68 -2.07
CA LEU A 297 29.28 -22.24 -3.17
C LEU A 297 29.72 -21.70 -4.54
N ASN A 298 30.59 -20.69 -4.55
CA ASN A 298 31.06 -19.97 -5.73
C ASN A 298 29.91 -19.50 -6.65
N VAL A 299 28.91 -18.84 -6.06
CA VAL A 299 27.74 -18.30 -6.76
C VAL A 299 27.80 -16.79 -6.88
N ASN A 300 26.96 -16.20 -7.74
CA ASN A 300 26.88 -14.74 -7.89
C ASN A 300 25.98 -14.08 -6.84
N TYR A 301 25.02 -14.82 -6.29
CA TYR A 301 24.11 -14.34 -5.26
C TYR A 301 23.48 -15.50 -4.48
N LEU A 302 22.83 -15.14 -3.39
CA LEU A 302 22.07 -16.03 -2.52
C LEU A 302 20.66 -15.47 -2.27
N LEU A 303 19.67 -16.34 -2.17
CA LEU A 303 18.33 -15.99 -1.69
C LEU A 303 18.25 -16.15 -0.18
N PHE A 304 17.97 -15.06 0.52
CA PHE A 304 17.64 -15.08 1.94
C PHE A 304 16.12 -15.11 2.09
N VAL A 305 15.61 -16.17 2.70
CA VAL A 305 14.19 -16.48 2.87
C VAL A 305 13.83 -16.34 4.33
N SER A 306 12.97 -15.38 4.67
CA SER A 306 12.42 -15.21 6.01
C SER A 306 10.98 -15.70 6.03
N TRP A 307 10.71 -16.82 6.71
CA TRP A 307 9.40 -17.45 6.75
C TRP A 307 8.71 -17.27 8.10
N THR A 308 7.42 -16.94 8.09
CA THR A 308 6.49 -17.14 9.19
C THR A 308 5.24 -17.86 8.66
N ALA A 309 4.36 -18.34 9.54
CA ALA A 309 3.13 -19.00 9.10
C ALA A 309 2.23 -18.12 8.20
N GLU A 310 2.29 -16.80 8.39
CA GLU A 310 1.48 -15.84 7.64
C GLU A 310 2.09 -15.45 6.29
N GLU A 311 3.42 -15.30 6.24
CA GLU A 311 4.11 -14.76 5.06
C GLU A 311 5.57 -15.19 4.98
N THR A 312 6.10 -15.18 3.77
CA THR A 312 7.52 -15.33 3.47
C THR A 312 8.05 -14.10 2.76
N VAL A 313 9.16 -13.56 3.25
CA VAL A 313 9.88 -12.43 2.64
C VAL A 313 11.17 -12.96 2.03
N VAL A 314 11.48 -12.53 0.80
CA VAL A 314 12.69 -12.94 0.08
C VAL A 314 13.56 -11.73 -0.25
N PHE A 315 14.85 -11.86 0.04
CA PHE A 315 15.90 -10.93 -0.34
C PHE A 315 16.95 -11.61 -1.20
N ARG A 316 17.59 -10.85 -2.09
CA ARG A 316 18.70 -11.30 -2.93
C ARG A 316 19.98 -10.60 -2.47
N VAL A 317 20.91 -11.39 -1.92
CA VAL A 317 22.23 -10.91 -1.48
C VAL A 317 23.23 -11.18 -2.59
N LYS A 318 23.83 -10.13 -3.15
CA LYS A 318 24.83 -10.25 -4.23
C LYS A 318 26.22 -10.50 -3.65
N ARG A 319 27.07 -11.15 -4.42
CA ARG A 319 28.48 -11.40 -4.07
C ARG A 319 29.22 -10.07 -3.88
N ASP A 320 29.90 -9.96 -2.74
CA ASP A 320 30.87 -8.90 -2.43
C ASP A 320 32.13 -9.55 -1.85
N CYS A 321 33.02 -9.98 -2.74
CA CYS A 321 34.27 -10.64 -2.38
C CYS A 321 35.13 -9.76 -1.49
N GLN A 322 35.14 -8.45 -1.73
CA GLN A 322 35.99 -7.53 -0.98
C GLN A 322 35.52 -7.42 0.47
N LEU A 323 34.22 -7.23 0.69
CA LEU A 323 33.65 -7.16 2.04
C LEU A 323 33.86 -8.46 2.81
N PHE A 324 33.69 -9.60 2.14
CA PHE A 324 33.99 -10.90 2.75
C PHE A 324 35.47 -11.06 3.10
N GLN A 325 36.39 -10.71 2.19
CA GLN A 325 37.83 -10.78 2.42
C GLN A 325 38.28 -9.87 3.58
N GLU A 326 37.71 -8.67 3.69
CA GLU A 326 37.95 -7.75 4.82
C GLU A 326 37.52 -8.39 6.15
N ALA A 327 36.33 -9.01 6.19
CA ALA A 327 35.85 -9.72 7.37
C ALA A 327 36.73 -10.93 7.71
N MET A 328 37.13 -11.71 6.70
CA MET A 328 38.01 -12.86 6.86
C MET A 328 39.39 -12.47 7.35
N LYS A 329 39.95 -11.35 6.88
CA LYS A 329 41.23 -10.83 7.37
C LYS A 329 41.17 -10.52 8.87
N ILE A 330 40.09 -9.88 9.33
CA ILE A 330 39.89 -9.59 10.76
C ILE A 330 39.72 -10.89 11.55
N ALA A 331 38.86 -11.81 11.09
CA ALA A 331 38.64 -13.08 11.75
C ALA A 331 39.94 -13.90 11.83
N PHE A 332 40.72 -13.97 10.76
CA PHE A 332 41.99 -14.68 10.73
C PHE A 332 43.02 -14.05 11.67
N ALA A 333 43.14 -12.72 11.72
CA ALA A 333 44.04 -12.06 12.66
C ALA A 333 43.68 -12.35 14.14
N MET A 334 42.39 -12.59 14.43
CA MET A 334 41.90 -12.84 15.79
C MET A 334 41.92 -14.31 16.20
N TYR A 335 41.69 -15.23 15.27
CA TYR A 335 41.46 -16.65 15.56
C TYR A 335 42.41 -17.59 14.81
N GLY A 336 43.11 -17.10 13.77
CA GLY A 336 43.96 -17.92 12.89
C GLY A 336 45.17 -18.52 13.61
N HIS A 337 45.72 -17.81 14.60
CA HIS A 337 46.90 -18.23 15.35
C HIS A 337 46.56 -18.77 16.74
N ASP A 338 47.39 -19.66 17.28
CA ASP A 338 47.13 -20.28 18.60
C ASP A 338 47.45 -19.37 19.79
N LYS A 339 48.22 -18.30 19.57
CA LYS A 339 48.60 -17.32 20.59
C LYS A 339 48.10 -15.93 20.22
N VAL A 340 46.83 -15.66 20.50
CA VAL A 340 46.22 -14.33 20.31
C VAL A 340 45.70 -13.81 21.64
N ASN A 341 45.84 -12.51 21.87
CA ASN A 341 45.30 -11.87 23.07
C ASN A 341 43.80 -11.66 22.93
N LYS A 342 43.06 -11.91 24.01
CA LYS A 342 41.63 -11.62 24.11
C LYS A 342 41.36 -10.15 23.75
N PRO A 343 40.38 -9.85 22.87
CA PRO A 343 40.10 -8.48 22.46
C PRO A 343 39.65 -7.63 23.65
N THR A 344 40.30 -6.49 23.85
CA THR A 344 39.95 -5.53 24.92
C THR A 344 39.14 -4.34 24.42
N LYS A 345 39.20 -4.04 23.12
CA LYS A 345 38.44 -3.00 22.40
C LYS A 345 38.24 -3.40 20.94
N LEU A 346 37.22 -2.85 20.29
CA LEU A 346 37.08 -2.96 18.83
C LEU A 346 38.14 -2.07 18.15
N SER A 347 38.85 -2.62 17.17
CA SER A 347 39.77 -1.87 16.32
C SER A 347 39.01 -0.90 15.40
N GLU A 348 39.71 0.10 14.87
CA GLU A 348 39.12 1.02 13.89
C GLU A 348 38.72 0.31 12.60
N GLU A 349 39.42 -0.75 12.21
CA GLU A 349 39.04 -1.59 11.07
C GLU A 349 37.70 -2.31 11.32
N GLN A 350 37.49 -2.86 12.52
CA GLN A 350 36.22 -3.51 12.89
C GLN A 350 35.05 -2.53 12.88
N LYS A 351 35.24 -1.31 13.39
CA LYS A 351 34.20 -0.27 13.40
C LYS A 351 33.81 0.15 11.98
N LYS A 352 34.82 0.45 11.13
CA LYS A 352 34.60 0.80 9.71
C LYS A 352 33.90 -0.32 8.95
N LEU A 353 34.31 -1.57 9.17
CA LEU A 353 33.66 -2.72 8.54
C LEU A 353 32.21 -2.85 8.99
N LYS A 354 31.90 -2.64 10.27
CA LYS A 354 30.52 -2.67 10.80
C LYS A 354 29.62 -1.59 10.17
N GLU A 355 30.14 -0.37 10.01
CA GLU A 355 29.42 0.71 9.32
C GLU A 355 29.13 0.35 7.86
N ARG A 356 30.14 -0.17 7.15
CA ARG A 356 29.99 -0.62 5.76
C ARG A 356 29.01 -1.78 5.62
N LEU A 357 29.04 -2.76 6.53
CA LEU A 357 28.08 -3.86 6.58
C LEU A 357 26.65 -3.34 6.77
N THR A 358 26.47 -2.35 7.65
CA THR A 358 25.17 -1.73 7.89
C THR A 358 24.65 -1.02 6.65
N GLU A 359 25.51 -0.26 5.96
CA GLU A 359 25.13 0.43 4.73
C GLU A 359 24.76 -0.54 3.61
N ILE A 360 25.59 -1.57 3.38
CA ILE A 360 25.32 -2.60 2.37
C ILE A 360 24.05 -3.38 2.69
N SER A 361 23.78 -3.66 3.97
CA SER A 361 22.56 -4.39 4.38
C SER A 361 21.27 -3.66 3.97
N LYS A 362 21.28 -2.32 3.94
CA LYS A 362 20.15 -1.50 3.48
C LYS A 362 19.96 -1.54 1.97
N GLN A 363 21.02 -1.87 1.23
CA GLN A 363 21.03 -1.94 -0.24
C GLN A 363 20.75 -3.34 -0.77
N VAL A 364 20.60 -4.34 0.11
CA VAL A 364 20.21 -5.70 -0.27
C VAL A 364 18.88 -5.67 -1.02
N GLU A 365 18.84 -6.36 -2.16
CA GLU A 365 17.71 -6.32 -3.07
C GLU A 365 16.51 -7.06 -2.45
N PHE A 366 15.44 -6.32 -2.14
CA PHE A 366 14.15 -6.92 -1.83
C PHE A 366 13.54 -7.54 -3.09
N VAL A 367 13.22 -8.84 -3.04
CA VAL A 367 12.62 -9.57 -4.16
C VAL A 367 11.10 -9.44 -4.11
N GLY A 368 10.51 -9.75 -2.96
CA GLY A 368 9.07 -9.70 -2.76
C GLY A 368 8.64 -10.46 -1.51
N THR A 369 7.34 -10.42 -1.25
CA THR A 369 6.68 -11.25 -0.25
C THR A 369 5.79 -12.29 -0.91
N PHE A 370 5.61 -13.43 -0.27
CA PHE A 370 4.86 -14.57 -0.77
C PHE A 370 3.99 -15.13 0.34
N SER A 371 2.81 -15.64 0.01
CA SER A 371 1.96 -16.33 0.99
C SER A 371 2.67 -17.60 1.43
N SER A 372 2.73 -17.87 2.73
CA SER A 372 3.46 -19.03 3.24
C SER A 372 2.76 -20.35 2.92
N LEU A 373 3.56 -21.40 2.82
CA LEU A 373 3.13 -22.79 2.79
C LEU A 373 3.62 -23.52 4.04
N VAL A 374 2.84 -24.50 4.46
CA VAL A 374 3.20 -25.47 5.50
C VAL A 374 3.45 -26.83 4.84
N HIS A 375 4.53 -27.49 5.23
CA HIS A 375 4.78 -28.85 4.78
C HIS A 375 3.74 -29.81 5.39
N SER A 376 3.14 -30.65 4.55
CA SER A 376 2.23 -31.71 4.97
C SER A 376 2.50 -33.02 4.22
N SER A 377 2.00 -34.13 4.75
CA SER A 377 2.05 -35.45 4.10
C SER A 377 0.91 -35.67 3.09
N SER A 378 -0.03 -34.73 2.96
CA SER A 378 -1.15 -34.82 2.03
C SER A 378 -0.69 -34.53 0.60
N THR A 379 -1.26 -35.24 -0.38
CA THR A 379 -0.94 -35.05 -1.80
C THR A 379 -1.10 -33.59 -2.23
N THR A 380 -0.09 -33.07 -2.93
CA THR A 380 -0.09 -31.67 -3.37
C THR A 380 -0.93 -31.50 -4.63
N LEU A 381 -1.85 -30.55 -4.61
CA LEU A 381 -2.55 -30.10 -5.82
C LEU A 381 -1.81 -28.91 -6.43
N TYR A 382 -1.04 -29.17 -7.49
CA TYR A 382 -0.49 -28.11 -8.32
C TYR A 382 -1.57 -27.58 -9.25
N SER A 383 -1.78 -26.26 -9.20
CA SER A 383 -2.55 -25.60 -10.25
C SER A 383 -1.60 -25.19 -11.37
N GLN A 384 -1.83 -25.71 -12.57
CA GLN A 384 -1.36 -25.09 -13.81
C GLN A 384 -2.59 -24.53 -14.53
N PRO A 385 -3.13 -23.39 -14.07
CA PRO A 385 -4.27 -22.79 -14.76
C PRO A 385 -3.85 -22.39 -16.16
N ILE A 386 -4.69 -22.70 -17.15
CA ILE A 386 -4.57 -22.11 -18.47
C ILE A 386 -4.97 -20.64 -18.30
N ILE A 387 -3.99 -19.75 -18.40
CA ILE A 387 -4.22 -18.32 -18.22
C ILE A 387 -4.55 -17.67 -19.56
N SER A 388 -5.69 -16.99 -19.59
CA SER A 388 -6.09 -16.21 -20.76
C SER A 388 -5.53 -14.79 -20.69
N ILE A 389 -5.45 -14.12 -21.84
CA ILE A 389 -5.11 -12.68 -21.89
C ILE A 389 -6.10 -11.83 -21.09
N TRP A 390 -7.36 -12.29 -20.97
CA TRP A 390 -8.38 -11.60 -20.18
C TRP A 390 -8.07 -11.63 -18.68
N ASP A 391 -7.51 -12.73 -18.17
CA ASP A 391 -7.10 -12.85 -16.77
C ASP A 391 -5.97 -11.86 -16.46
N VAL A 392 -4.99 -11.75 -17.37
CA VAL A 392 -3.91 -10.75 -17.26
C VAL A 392 -4.48 -9.33 -17.23
N LYS A 393 -5.43 -8.99 -18.11
CA LYS A 393 -6.08 -7.67 -18.10
C LYS A 393 -6.87 -7.41 -16.82
N ALA A 394 -7.58 -8.42 -16.31
CA ALA A 394 -8.30 -8.32 -15.05
C ALA A 394 -7.34 -8.03 -13.87
N ILE A 395 -6.19 -8.70 -13.86
CA ILE A 395 -5.10 -8.44 -12.91
C ILE A 395 -4.63 -6.99 -13.02
N LEU A 396 -4.32 -6.50 -14.22
CA LEU A 396 -3.84 -5.11 -14.41
C LEU A 396 -4.86 -4.06 -13.95
N HIS A 397 -6.15 -4.30 -14.16
CA HIS A 397 -7.21 -3.44 -13.62
C HIS A 397 -7.27 -3.48 -12.10
N LYS A 398 -7.09 -4.64 -11.47
CA LYS A 398 -7.01 -4.78 -10.02
C LYS A 398 -5.77 -4.07 -9.45
N VAL A 399 -4.60 -4.23 -10.07
CA VAL A 399 -3.36 -3.51 -9.70
C VAL A 399 -3.58 -2.01 -9.63
N LYS A 400 -4.25 -1.43 -10.63
CA LYS A 400 -4.59 -0.02 -10.61
C LYS A 400 -5.51 0.35 -9.42
N ALA A 401 -6.53 -0.46 -9.16
CA ALA A 401 -7.46 -0.21 -8.07
C ALA A 401 -6.78 -0.31 -6.70
N GLU A 402 -5.87 -1.27 -6.51
CA GLU A 402 -5.09 -1.41 -5.27
C GLU A 402 -4.11 -0.27 -5.09
N ALA A 403 -3.44 0.19 -6.16
CA ALA A 403 -2.57 1.37 -6.08
C ALA A 403 -3.35 2.64 -5.66
N GLU A 404 -4.57 2.81 -6.16
CA GLU A 404 -5.47 3.90 -5.73
C GLU A 404 -5.88 3.74 -4.25
N ALA A 405 -6.20 2.52 -3.80
CA ALA A 405 -6.56 2.24 -2.40
C ALA A 405 -5.39 2.47 -1.43
N PHE A 406 -4.20 1.97 -1.78
CA PHE A 406 -2.97 2.20 -1.05
C PHE A 406 -2.67 3.69 -0.90
N TYR A 407 -2.82 4.45 -1.99
CA TYR A 407 -2.65 5.90 -1.94
C TYR A 407 -3.62 6.55 -0.96
N GLU A 408 -4.91 6.21 -0.96
CA GLU A 408 -5.89 6.79 -0.03
C GLU A 408 -5.65 6.44 1.45
N LEU A 409 -5.05 5.28 1.71
CA LEU A 409 -4.66 4.85 3.07
C LEU A 409 -3.39 5.54 3.56
N ASN A 410 -2.40 5.73 2.69
CA ASN A 410 -1.13 6.40 3.04
C ASN A 410 -1.17 7.91 2.89
N ARG A 411 -2.20 8.43 2.22
CA ARG A 411 -2.31 9.87 2.02
C ARG A 411 -2.30 10.57 3.37
N GLU A 412 -1.32 11.44 3.54
CA GLU A 412 -1.27 12.37 4.66
C GLU A 412 -2.57 13.16 4.69
N ARG A 413 -3.32 12.98 5.78
CA ARG A 413 -4.52 13.75 6.05
C ARG A 413 -4.12 14.92 6.93
N ALA A 414 -4.75 16.07 6.73
CA ALA A 414 -4.62 17.16 7.69
C ALA A 414 -5.02 16.62 9.08
N THR A 415 -4.09 16.70 10.02
CA THR A 415 -4.27 16.27 11.41
C THR A 415 -5.22 17.21 12.14
N GLU A 416 -5.25 18.48 11.72
CA GLU A 416 -6.06 19.54 12.31
C GLU A 416 -6.77 20.36 11.24
N ALA A 417 -7.99 20.79 11.55
CA ALA A 417 -8.78 21.64 10.68
C ALA A 417 -9.19 22.89 11.45
N VAL A 418 -8.60 24.02 11.08
CA VAL A 418 -9.03 25.33 11.56
C VAL A 418 -10.26 25.75 10.77
N VAL A 419 -11.42 25.83 11.44
CA VAL A 419 -12.70 26.15 10.79
C VAL A 419 -13.03 27.62 10.96
N PHE A 420 -13.19 28.31 9.83
CA PHE A 420 -13.77 29.65 9.76
C PHE A 420 -15.22 29.55 9.25
N LEU A 421 -16.20 29.92 10.09
CA LEU A 421 -17.62 29.72 9.79
C LEU A 421 -18.35 31.05 9.48
N VAL A 422 -19.03 31.09 8.32
CA VAL A 422 -19.85 32.21 7.87
C VAL A 422 -21.26 31.70 7.57
N SER A 423 -22.28 32.16 8.32
CA SER A 423 -23.66 31.64 8.22
C SER A 423 -24.70 32.76 8.24
N ASP A 424 -25.68 32.72 7.31
CA ASP A 424 -26.82 33.65 7.25
C ASP A 424 -27.94 33.30 8.25
N LEU A 425 -27.91 32.08 8.80
CA LEU A 425 -28.88 31.59 9.78
C LEU A 425 -28.17 31.25 11.08
N ASP A 426 -28.81 31.62 12.18
CA ASP A 426 -28.54 31.07 13.50
C ASP A 426 -28.94 29.59 13.44
N ARG A 427 -28.04 28.75 12.90
CA ARG A 427 -28.25 27.30 12.91
C ARG A 427 -28.24 26.96 14.38
N SER A 428 -29.42 26.68 14.93
CA SER A 428 -29.61 26.21 16.30
C SER A 428 -28.58 25.13 16.58
N TRP A 429 -27.49 25.57 17.19
CA TRP A 429 -26.41 24.74 17.66
C TRP A 429 -27.03 23.98 18.82
N ASP A 430 -27.16 22.68 18.67
CA ASP A 430 -27.44 21.82 19.80
C ASP A 430 -26.28 22.00 20.78
N LYS A 431 -26.52 22.79 21.85
CA LYS A 431 -25.48 23.24 22.79
C LYS A 431 -24.75 22.07 23.44
N GLU A 432 -25.34 20.89 23.41
CA GLU A 432 -24.83 19.66 24.01
C GLU A 432 -23.80 18.93 23.11
N ASN A 433 -23.57 19.36 21.86
CA ASN A 433 -22.65 18.69 20.93
C ASN A 433 -21.74 19.67 20.16
N VAL A 434 -21.09 20.60 20.86
CA VAL A 434 -20.00 21.39 20.27
C VAL A 434 -18.76 20.52 20.16
N LYS A 435 -18.61 19.80 19.04
CA LYS A 435 -17.41 18.99 18.78
C LYS A 435 -16.20 19.83 18.34
N TRP A 436 -16.43 21.07 17.90
CA TRP A 436 -15.41 21.98 17.38
C TRP A 436 -15.85 23.44 17.58
N SER A 437 -14.98 24.29 18.11
CA SER A 437 -15.19 25.76 18.15
C SER A 437 -14.51 26.39 16.93
N PRO A 438 -15.24 27.11 16.07
CA PRO A 438 -14.60 27.81 14.95
C PRO A 438 -13.66 28.89 15.50
N VAL A 439 -12.50 29.08 14.88
CA VAL A 439 -11.56 30.16 15.28
C VAL A 439 -12.12 31.55 15.02
N ALA A 440 -13.10 31.63 14.11
CA ALA A 440 -13.85 32.83 13.83
C ALA A 440 -15.27 32.48 13.35
N TRP A 441 -16.26 33.24 13.83
CA TRP A 441 -17.66 33.11 13.45
C TRP A 441 -18.29 34.47 13.30
N PHE A 442 -18.99 34.70 12.17
CA PHE A 442 -19.76 35.93 11.98
C PHE A 442 -21.07 35.65 11.23
N PRO A 443 -22.15 36.36 11.59
CA PRO A 443 -23.39 36.30 10.85
C PRO A 443 -23.19 36.91 9.46
N LYS A 444 -23.63 36.19 8.44
CA LYS A 444 -23.60 36.67 7.07
C LYS A 444 -24.90 37.43 6.79
N GLY A 445 -24.75 38.59 6.18
CA GLY A 445 -25.83 39.28 5.47
C GLY A 445 -25.55 39.26 3.97
N TYR A 446 -26.56 39.60 3.16
CA TYR A 446 -26.44 39.70 1.69
C TYR A 446 -25.36 40.69 1.19
N SER A 447 -24.77 41.49 2.08
CA SER A 447 -23.77 42.53 1.79
C SER A 447 -22.30 42.08 1.88
N LEU A 448 -22.01 40.83 2.30
CA LEU A 448 -20.62 40.39 2.43
C LEU A 448 -19.99 40.17 1.04
N THR A 449 -19.01 40.99 0.67
CA THR A 449 -18.31 40.89 -0.62
C THR A 449 -17.12 39.93 -0.55
N THR A 450 -16.68 39.39 -1.70
CA THR A 450 -15.46 38.57 -1.78
C THR A 450 -14.21 39.31 -1.31
N GLY A 451 -14.15 40.64 -1.52
CA GLY A 451 -13.05 41.48 -1.06
C GLY A 451 -13.00 41.55 0.48
N THR A 452 -14.15 41.80 1.11
CA THR A 452 -14.27 41.81 2.58
C THR A 452 -13.94 40.45 3.17
N MET A 453 -14.50 39.37 2.60
CA MET A 453 -14.24 38.00 3.05
C MET A 453 -12.75 37.62 2.94
N ARG A 454 -12.06 38.06 1.87
CA ARG A 454 -10.62 37.86 1.71
C ARG A 454 -9.83 38.57 2.82
N SER A 455 -10.17 39.82 3.13
CA SER A 455 -9.51 40.54 4.22
C SER A 455 -9.76 39.90 5.60
N ILE A 456 -10.94 39.34 5.83
CA ILE A 456 -11.21 38.59 7.07
C ILE A 456 -10.38 37.31 7.11
N ALA A 457 -10.31 36.55 6.01
CA ALA A 457 -9.50 35.33 5.95
C ALA A 457 -7.99 35.62 6.12
N GLU A 458 -7.49 36.70 5.52
CA GLU A 458 -6.13 37.23 5.72
C GLU A 458 -5.88 37.54 7.21
N ASP A 459 -6.76 38.33 7.86
CA ASP A 459 -6.63 38.68 9.28
C ASP A 459 -6.67 37.45 10.21
N VAL A 460 -7.52 36.46 9.91
CA VAL A 460 -7.57 35.20 10.68
C VAL A 460 -6.29 34.39 10.50
N HIS A 461 -5.74 34.32 9.28
CA HIS A 461 -4.45 33.66 9.04
C HIS A 461 -3.32 34.34 9.80
N ASP A 462 -3.23 35.67 9.72
CA ASP A 462 -2.20 36.45 10.39
C ASP A 462 -2.27 36.24 11.91
N ARG A 463 -3.47 36.30 12.50
CA ARG A 463 -3.67 36.02 13.94
C ARG A 463 -3.33 34.58 14.32
N CYS A 464 -3.68 33.59 13.49
CA CYS A 464 -3.30 32.20 13.76
C CYS A 464 -1.78 32.07 13.76
N TYR A 465 -1.10 32.68 12.79
CA TYR A 465 0.36 32.69 12.70
C TYR A 465 1.02 33.38 13.91
N GLU A 466 0.48 34.52 14.36
CA GLU A 466 0.92 35.20 15.59
C GLU A 466 0.79 34.31 16.84
N GLN A 467 -0.18 33.39 16.85
CA GLN A 467 -0.38 32.39 17.88
C GLN A 467 0.37 31.08 17.61
N THR A 468 1.37 31.09 16.72
CA THR A 468 2.17 29.92 16.31
C THR A 468 1.38 28.80 15.62
N ILE A 469 0.13 29.05 15.20
CA ILE A 469 -0.69 28.13 14.43
C ILE A 469 -0.44 28.38 12.94
N HIS A 470 0.37 27.53 12.33
CA HIS A 470 0.67 27.61 10.90
C HIS A 470 -0.42 26.93 10.05
N ILE A 471 -1.04 27.67 9.12
CA ILE A 471 -2.08 27.16 8.22
C ILE A 471 -1.49 27.00 6.80
N PRO A 472 -1.00 25.81 6.41
CA PRO A 472 -0.35 25.60 5.12
C PRO A 472 -1.32 25.51 3.94
N CYS A 473 -2.61 25.24 4.21
CA CYS A 473 -3.62 25.08 3.18
C CYS A 473 -4.98 25.60 3.66
N SER A 474 -5.67 26.32 2.80
CA SER A 474 -7.00 26.88 3.07
C SER A 474 -7.97 26.45 1.98
N SER A 475 -9.15 25.98 2.38
CA SER A 475 -10.23 25.58 1.46
C SER A 475 -11.44 26.48 1.66
N PHE A 476 -12.07 26.89 0.56
CA PHE A 476 -13.21 27.80 0.57
C PHE A 476 -14.34 27.21 -0.29
N ASP A 477 -15.55 27.18 0.26
CA ASP A 477 -16.73 26.61 -0.40
C ASP A 477 -17.63 27.69 -1.03
N GLY A 478 -18.46 27.28 -1.99
CA GLY A 478 -19.54 28.07 -2.57
C GLY A 478 -19.08 29.37 -3.23
N GLN A 479 -19.74 30.48 -2.86
CA GLN A 479 -19.48 31.81 -3.44
C GLN A 479 -18.07 32.37 -3.14
N TRP A 480 -17.31 31.72 -2.26
CA TRP A 480 -15.98 32.16 -1.84
C TRP A 480 -14.83 31.47 -2.56
N HIS A 481 -15.11 30.55 -3.50
CA HIS A 481 -14.07 29.88 -4.27
C HIS A 481 -13.10 30.87 -4.95
N GLY A 482 -13.58 32.07 -5.28
CA GLY A 482 -12.81 33.17 -5.87
C GLY A 482 -11.63 33.66 -5.03
N ILE A 483 -11.60 33.36 -3.73
CA ILE A 483 -10.51 33.70 -2.82
C ILE A 483 -9.29 32.81 -3.11
N VAL A 484 -9.50 31.52 -3.41
CA VAL A 484 -8.43 30.54 -3.67
C VAL A 484 -7.90 30.62 -5.09
N VAL A 485 -8.77 30.90 -6.05
CA VAL A 485 -8.40 30.83 -7.47
C VAL A 485 -7.91 32.16 -8.04
N ARG A 486 -7.92 33.25 -7.26
CA ARG A 486 -7.48 34.58 -7.70
C ARG A 486 -6.72 35.37 -6.63
N THR A 487 -5.78 36.20 -7.07
CA THR A 487 -5.09 37.21 -6.26
C THR A 487 -6.05 38.31 -5.80
N LYS A 488 -5.60 39.16 -4.87
CA LYS A 488 -6.34 40.34 -4.40
C LYS A 488 -6.68 41.31 -5.54
N THR A 489 -5.84 41.34 -6.58
CA THR A 489 -6.01 42.14 -7.80
C THR A 489 -6.82 41.42 -8.89
N GLY A 490 -7.39 40.23 -8.59
CA GLY A 490 -8.24 39.46 -9.50
C GLY A 490 -7.50 38.56 -10.49
N GLN A 491 -6.17 38.50 -10.44
CA GLN A 491 -5.36 37.65 -11.33
C GLN A 491 -5.52 36.17 -10.99
N PRO A 492 -5.58 35.25 -11.96
CA PRO A 492 -5.76 33.84 -11.69
C PRO A 492 -4.53 33.23 -10.98
N LEU A 493 -4.77 32.50 -9.89
CA LEU A 493 -3.75 31.76 -9.14
C LEU A 493 -3.61 30.30 -9.59
N THR A 494 -4.56 29.79 -10.38
CA THR A 494 -4.53 28.41 -10.89
C THR A 494 -4.62 28.38 -12.41
N LYS A 495 -3.97 27.38 -13.02
CA LYS A 495 -4.04 27.13 -14.47
C LYS A 495 -5.48 26.98 -14.97
N LEU A 496 -6.33 26.29 -14.19
CA LEU A 496 -7.74 26.11 -14.54
C LEU A 496 -8.49 27.45 -14.54
N GLN A 497 -8.23 28.33 -13.58
CA GLN A 497 -8.89 29.65 -13.54
C GLN A 497 -8.42 30.55 -14.69
N LEU A 498 -7.13 30.53 -15.02
CA LEU A 498 -6.61 31.23 -16.20
C LEU A 498 -7.28 30.72 -17.49
N GLN A 499 -7.42 29.40 -17.65
CA GLN A 499 -8.10 28.81 -18.81
C GLN A 499 -9.56 29.25 -18.91
N LYS A 500 -10.28 29.30 -17.79
CA LYS A 500 -11.66 29.82 -17.73
C LYS A 500 -11.72 31.28 -18.15
N ASP A 501 -10.75 32.09 -17.73
CA ASP A 501 -10.70 33.52 -18.04
C ASP A 501 -10.44 33.77 -19.52
N VAL A 502 -9.46 33.05 -20.08
CA VAL A 502 -9.18 33.07 -21.52
C VAL A 502 -10.41 32.61 -22.29
N TRP A 503 -11.04 31.51 -21.90
CA TRP A 503 -12.24 31.00 -22.56
C TRP A 503 -13.39 32.02 -22.52
N LYS A 504 -13.64 32.65 -21.36
CA LYS A 504 -14.67 33.68 -21.21
C LYS A 504 -14.41 34.88 -22.11
N ASN A 505 -13.14 35.25 -22.30
CA ASN A 505 -12.79 36.34 -23.20
C ASN A 505 -12.91 35.93 -24.67
N VAL A 506 -12.65 34.66 -25.00
CA VAL A 506 -12.60 34.16 -26.37
C VAL A 506 -13.97 33.74 -26.90
N ILE A 507 -14.90 33.30 -26.05
CA ILE A 507 -16.20 32.74 -26.48
C ILE A 507 -17.07 33.75 -27.25
N ASP A 508 -16.94 35.03 -26.93
CA ASP A 508 -17.69 36.11 -27.56
C ASP A 508 -16.92 36.75 -28.74
N MET A 509 -15.68 36.31 -29.01
CA MET A 509 -14.86 36.82 -30.10
C MET A 509 -15.20 36.13 -31.42
N SER A 510 -15.24 36.91 -32.50
CA SER A 510 -15.29 36.37 -33.85
C SER A 510 -14.00 35.62 -34.18
N LYS A 511 -14.10 34.63 -35.09
CA LYS A 511 -12.93 33.86 -35.55
C LYS A 511 -11.77 34.76 -36.05
N SER A 512 -12.08 35.88 -36.70
CA SER A 512 -11.11 36.88 -37.14
C SER A 512 -10.38 37.57 -35.98
N GLU A 513 -11.10 37.92 -34.92
CA GLU A 513 -10.51 38.55 -33.73
C GLU A 513 -9.63 37.57 -32.96
N ILE A 514 -10.06 36.31 -32.84
CA ILE A 514 -9.26 35.23 -32.23
C ILE A 514 -7.93 35.07 -32.99
N ILE A 515 -7.99 34.97 -34.33
CA ILE A 515 -6.78 34.84 -35.17
C ILE A 515 -5.88 36.07 -35.03
N SER A 516 -6.45 37.28 -35.00
CA SER A 516 -5.68 38.52 -34.81
C SER A 516 -4.98 38.54 -33.44
N THR A 517 -5.68 38.11 -32.40
CA THR A 517 -5.18 38.08 -31.01
C THR A 517 -4.05 37.06 -30.88
N ILE A 518 -4.20 35.86 -31.44
CA ILE A 518 -3.13 34.85 -31.50
C ILE A 518 -1.92 35.39 -32.27
N LYS A 519 -2.13 36.06 -33.41
CA LYS A 519 -1.05 36.70 -34.17
C LYS A 519 -0.34 37.79 -33.37
N GLN A 520 -1.04 38.47 -32.47
CA GLN A 520 -0.48 39.52 -31.62
C GLN A 520 0.26 38.96 -30.41
N ILE A 521 -0.22 37.86 -29.82
CA ILE A 521 0.47 37.11 -28.75
C ILE A 521 1.77 36.50 -29.30
N ASN A 522 1.71 35.88 -30.48
CA ASN A 522 2.86 35.29 -31.16
C ASN A 522 3.85 36.33 -31.74
N ARG A 523 3.62 37.63 -31.50
CA ARG A 523 4.43 38.74 -32.04
C ARG A 523 5.51 39.28 -31.07
N GLN A 524 5.93 38.53 -30.05
CA GLN A 524 6.99 38.96 -29.09
C GLN A 524 8.02 37.85 -28.80
N PRO A 525 9.26 38.22 -28.43
CA PRO A 525 10.36 38.71 -29.27
C PRO A 525 11.19 37.56 -29.88
N MET A 526 11.75 37.77 -31.08
CA MET A 526 12.68 36.83 -31.71
C MET A 526 13.93 36.72 -30.83
N TRP A 527 14.27 35.50 -30.38
CA TRP A 527 15.56 35.21 -29.76
C TRP A 527 16.64 35.49 -30.80
N SER A 528 17.48 36.52 -30.60
CA SER A 528 18.67 36.70 -31.43
C SER A 528 19.83 35.95 -30.77
N PHE A 529 20.19 34.79 -31.32
CA PHE A 529 21.37 34.05 -30.88
C PHE A 529 22.61 34.68 -31.51
N LYS A 530 23.53 35.22 -30.70
CA LYS A 530 24.88 35.56 -31.15
C LYS A 530 25.80 34.39 -30.82
N ILE A 531 26.35 33.75 -31.85
CA ILE A 531 27.35 32.70 -31.69
C ILE A 531 28.71 33.39 -31.62
N ASN A 532 29.31 33.46 -30.43
CA ASN A 532 30.70 33.89 -30.28
C ASN A 532 31.59 32.64 -30.25
N PRO A 533 32.47 32.42 -31.24
CA PRO A 533 33.40 31.29 -31.20
C PRO A 533 34.50 31.58 -30.18
N VAL A 534 34.44 30.95 -29.01
CA VAL A 534 35.57 30.88 -28.08
C VAL A 534 36.26 29.54 -28.30
N SER A 535 37.41 29.55 -28.94
CA SER A 535 38.25 28.37 -29.13
C SER A 535 39.03 28.09 -27.84
N ALA A 536 38.49 27.24 -26.96
CA ALA A 536 39.27 26.58 -25.91
C ALA A 536 39.63 25.18 -26.39
N ILE A 537 40.93 24.91 -26.52
CA ILE A 537 41.46 23.58 -26.86
C ILE A 537 41.44 22.74 -25.58
N ALA A 538 40.54 21.77 -25.50
CA ALA A 538 40.60 20.70 -24.49
C ALA A 538 41.37 19.50 -25.08
N GLU A 539 42.14 18.80 -24.22
CA GLU A 539 43.14 17.75 -24.55
C GLU A 539 42.64 16.52 -25.36
N ASN A 540 41.37 16.48 -25.80
CA ASN A 540 40.80 15.35 -26.55
C ASN A 540 40.14 15.73 -27.90
N ASN A 541 40.55 16.82 -28.56
CA ASN A 541 40.06 17.17 -29.91
C ASN A 541 38.52 17.28 -30.05
N VAL A 542 37.81 17.67 -28.98
CA VAL A 542 36.39 18.01 -29.04
C VAL A 542 36.25 19.53 -28.99
N THR A 543 35.80 20.14 -30.08
CA THR A 543 35.48 21.57 -30.12
C THR A 543 34.11 21.80 -29.47
N ILE A 544 34.09 22.49 -28.32
CA ILE A 544 32.84 22.84 -27.63
C ILE A 544 32.45 24.26 -28.05
N HIS A 545 31.29 24.41 -28.69
CA HIS A 545 30.68 25.72 -28.96
C HIS A 545 29.79 26.10 -27.78
N VAL A 546 30.15 27.16 -27.06
CA VAL A 546 29.30 27.74 -26.02
C VAL A 546 28.36 28.76 -26.68
N ILE A 547 27.06 28.54 -26.59
CA ILE A 547 26.02 29.47 -27.07
C ILE A 547 25.50 30.23 -25.84
N GLU A 548 25.81 31.51 -25.73
CA GLU A 548 25.18 32.39 -24.74
C GLU A 548 23.93 33.03 -25.34
N ALA A 549 22.79 32.84 -24.65
CA ALA A 549 21.53 33.48 -25.02
C ALA A 549 21.30 34.70 -24.11
N GLU A 550 21.12 35.87 -24.71
CA GLU A 550 20.84 37.11 -23.97
C GLU A 550 19.35 37.47 -24.10
N TYR A 551 18.67 37.68 -22.96
CA TYR A 551 17.23 37.95 -22.91
C TYR A 551 16.93 39.44 -22.76
N GLN A 552 16.33 40.07 -23.78
CA GLN A 552 15.83 41.46 -23.68
C GLN A 552 14.32 41.48 -23.36
N LYS A 553 13.97 41.86 -22.13
CA LYS A 553 12.58 41.89 -21.63
C LYS A 553 11.89 43.22 -21.96
N LYS A 554 10.88 43.21 -22.83
CA LYS A 554 9.79 44.22 -22.86
C LYS A 554 8.44 43.56 -23.15
N CYS A 555 7.81 42.96 -22.13
CA CYS A 555 6.43 42.49 -22.27
C CYS A 555 5.44 43.67 -22.39
N PRO A 556 4.42 43.60 -23.27
CA PRO A 556 3.29 44.52 -23.23
C PRO A 556 2.43 44.24 -22.00
N LYS A 557 2.09 45.28 -21.23
CA LYS A 557 1.10 45.16 -20.14
C LYS A 557 -0.30 45.06 -20.75
N PHE A 558 -1.01 43.96 -20.52
CA PHE A 558 -2.45 43.87 -20.77
C PHE A 558 -3.18 44.78 -19.76
N ARG A 559 -3.85 45.83 -20.23
CA ARG A 559 -4.81 46.59 -19.40
C ARG A 559 -6.20 46.02 -19.63
N PRO A 560 -6.94 45.61 -18.59
CA PRO A 560 -8.38 45.41 -18.73
C PRO A 560 -9.07 46.77 -18.91
N HIS A 561 -10.10 46.83 -19.74
CA HIS A 561 -10.93 48.03 -19.87
C HIS A 561 -11.67 48.30 -18.55
N SER A 562 -11.15 49.24 -17.75
CA SER A 562 -11.91 49.95 -16.73
C SER A 562 -12.27 51.33 -17.26
N ASN A 563 -13.54 51.70 -17.20
CA ASN A 563 -14.02 53.06 -17.46
C ASN A 563 -13.34 54.02 -16.47
N GLU A 564 -12.48 54.92 -16.97
CA GLU A 564 -11.85 55.97 -16.18
C GLU A 564 -12.83 57.14 -15.98
N VAL A 565 -13.19 57.43 -14.74
CA VAL A 565 -13.65 58.75 -14.29
C VAL A 565 -12.42 59.45 -13.71
N SER A 566 -12.11 60.63 -14.22
CA SER A 566 -10.96 61.43 -13.82
C SER A 566 -11.18 62.08 -12.45
N THR A 567 -10.29 61.85 -11.50
CA THR A 567 -9.96 62.83 -10.46
C THR A 567 -8.46 62.79 -10.20
N ASN A 568 -7.80 63.92 -10.49
CA ASN A 568 -6.44 64.20 -10.06
C ASN A 568 -6.44 64.41 -8.55
N GLU A 569 -5.53 63.75 -7.83
CA GLU A 569 -4.86 64.34 -6.67
C GLU A 569 -3.60 63.54 -6.33
N THR A 570 -2.50 64.27 -6.22
CA THR A 570 -1.17 63.83 -5.79
C THR A 570 -1.09 63.83 -4.25
N VAL A 571 -0.77 62.69 -3.65
CA VAL A 571 -0.19 62.64 -2.29
C VAL A 571 0.91 61.58 -2.26
N GLU A 572 2.12 62.02 -1.92
CA GLU A 572 3.24 61.17 -1.52
C GLU A 572 2.99 60.63 -0.11
N GLU A 573 3.16 59.32 0.12
CA GLU A 573 3.49 58.82 1.46
C GLU A 573 4.29 57.51 1.41
N LYS A 574 5.27 57.41 2.32
CA LYS A 574 6.32 56.39 2.40
C LYS A 574 5.87 55.15 3.20
N CYS A 575 6.25 53.97 2.68
CA CYS A 575 6.60 52.70 3.35
C CYS A 575 5.66 52.02 4.36
N LYS A 576 5.26 50.77 4.05
CA LYS A 576 5.88 49.49 4.50
C LYS A 576 5.31 48.33 3.64
N PRO A 577 6.07 47.26 3.34
CA PRO A 577 5.55 46.15 2.55
C PRO A 577 4.61 45.29 3.41
N LYS A 578 3.36 45.14 2.99
CA LYS A 578 2.45 44.12 3.53
C LYS A 578 2.73 42.82 2.79
N PHE A 579 3.11 41.78 3.55
CA PHE A 579 3.19 40.41 3.06
C PHE A 579 1.81 39.97 2.55
N THR A 580 1.78 39.19 1.48
CA THR A 580 0.53 38.61 0.94
C THR A 580 0.52 37.10 1.14
N LEU A 581 -0.66 36.50 1.18
CA LEU A 581 -0.91 35.05 1.32
C LEU A 581 -0.21 34.17 0.25
N ALA A 582 0.46 34.77 -0.73
CA ALA A 582 1.21 34.08 -1.78
C ALA A 582 2.72 33.93 -1.48
N ASP A 583 3.24 34.59 -0.44
CA ASP A 583 4.70 34.72 -0.20
C ASP A 583 5.23 33.95 1.02
N SER A 584 4.45 33.05 1.63
CA SER A 584 4.88 32.30 2.80
C SER A 584 5.64 31.01 2.44
N VAL A 585 6.86 31.15 1.91
CA VAL A 585 7.98 30.23 2.18
C VAL A 585 9.29 31.03 2.17
N PRO A 586 9.87 31.32 3.34
CA PRO A 586 11.28 31.64 3.44
C PRO A 586 12.08 30.41 3.89
N ASP A 587 13.06 30.02 3.07
CA ASP A 587 14.19 29.20 3.49
C ASP A 587 15.08 30.06 4.39
N GLU A 588 15.09 29.83 5.72
CA GLU A 588 16.27 29.89 6.61
C GLU A 588 15.88 29.83 8.11
N VAL A 589 16.58 28.96 8.81
CA VAL A 589 16.56 28.72 10.26
C VAL A 589 17.35 29.82 10.98
N MET A 590 16.87 30.32 12.13
CA MET A 590 17.74 30.67 13.26
C MET A 590 17.00 30.67 14.61
N GLU A 591 17.69 30.11 15.60
CA GLU A 591 17.41 30.02 17.02
C GLU A 591 17.28 31.41 17.68
N SER A 592 16.43 31.53 18.71
CA SER A 592 16.78 32.29 19.92
C SER A 592 15.84 31.98 21.09
N GLU A 593 16.46 31.77 22.25
CA GLU A 593 15.87 31.53 23.56
C GLU A 593 15.18 32.75 24.20
N ASN A 594 14.22 32.44 25.08
CA ASN A 594 13.80 33.14 26.31
C ASN A 594 13.22 34.58 26.27
N ALA A 595 11.94 34.70 26.65
CA ALA A 595 11.51 35.48 27.83
C ALA A 595 10.05 35.23 28.23
N ASN A 596 9.84 34.99 29.52
CA ASN A 596 8.56 34.92 30.24
C ASN A 596 7.61 36.10 29.95
N THR A 597 6.31 35.84 29.78
CA THR A 597 5.22 36.63 30.39
C THR A 597 3.94 35.77 30.51
N GLN A 598 3.28 35.89 31.65
CA GLN A 598 2.21 35.04 32.16
C GLN A 598 0.87 35.15 31.40
N VAL A 599 0.37 33.99 31.00
CA VAL A 599 -0.96 33.41 31.30
C VAL A 599 -2.17 34.35 31.19
N LEU A 600 -2.86 34.26 30.05
CA LEU A 600 -4.32 34.35 29.97
C LEU A 600 -4.84 32.97 29.57
N ASN A 601 -5.48 32.29 30.52
CA ASN A 601 -6.12 31.00 30.36
C ASN A 601 -7.19 31.06 29.26
N MET A 602 -6.91 30.47 28.11
CA MET A 602 -7.93 29.82 27.30
C MET A 602 -7.57 28.34 27.22
N THR A 603 -8.35 27.54 27.94
CA THR A 603 -8.29 26.09 27.95
C THR A 603 -8.67 25.58 26.56
N VAL A 604 -7.68 25.38 25.71
CA VAL A 604 -7.74 24.48 24.56
C VAL A 604 -6.86 23.30 24.94
N ILE A 605 -7.50 22.17 25.22
CA ILE A 605 -6.81 20.90 25.47
C ILE A 605 -6.27 20.43 24.12
N THR A 606 -4.97 20.61 23.89
CA THR A 606 -4.22 20.06 22.74
C THR A 606 -3.68 18.67 23.12
N GLU A 607 -4.48 17.63 22.88
CA GLU A 607 -4.12 16.24 23.18
C GLU A 607 -3.22 15.48 22.15
N PRO A 608 -2.92 15.95 20.92
CA PRO A 608 -1.99 15.24 20.02
C PRO A 608 -0.49 15.51 20.27
N GLU A 609 -0.11 16.74 20.67
CA GLU A 609 1.31 17.15 20.79
C GLU A 609 2.02 16.50 21.98
N GLU A 610 1.32 16.30 23.10
CA GLU A 610 1.86 15.53 24.24
C GLU A 610 2.04 14.05 23.88
N VAL A 611 1.29 13.51 22.92
CA VAL A 611 1.44 12.13 22.44
C VAL A 611 2.62 12.01 21.49
N GLU A 612 2.81 12.93 20.55
CA GLU A 612 3.96 12.90 19.63
C GLU A 612 5.29 13.25 20.33
N ALA A 613 5.30 14.23 21.24
CA ALA A 613 6.47 14.56 22.05
C ALA A 613 6.82 13.43 23.05
N PHE A 614 5.82 12.68 23.54
CA PHE A 614 6.06 11.49 24.35
C PHE A 614 6.62 10.34 23.51
N LEU A 615 6.06 10.07 22.32
CA LEU A 615 6.53 9.01 21.42
C LEU A 615 7.96 9.25 20.89
N ALA A 616 8.37 10.52 20.76
CA ALA A 616 9.72 10.89 20.36
C ALA A 616 10.79 10.69 21.46
N ASN A 617 10.37 10.54 22.73
CA ASN A 617 11.28 10.51 23.89
C ASN A 617 11.44 9.13 24.56
N ILE A 618 10.78 8.07 24.06
CA ILE A 618 10.91 6.72 24.64
C ILE A 618 12.10 5.99 23.99
N ASN A 619 13.04 5.54 24.81
CA ASN A 619 14.17 4.69 24.43
C ASN A 619 13.67 3.39 23.76
N ALA A 620 14.32 2.95 22.67
CA ALA A 620 14.04 1.70 21.97
C ALA A 620 14.06 0.43 22.86
N GLU A 621 14.83 0.43 23.96
CA GLU A 621 14.87 -0.68 24.93
C GLU A 621 13.60 -0.72 25.79
N GLU A 622 13.09 0.43 26.24
CA GLU A 622 11.84 0.55 27.01
C GLU A 622 10.61 0.22 26.13
N TRP A 623 10.70 0.53 24.83
CA TRP A 623 9.77 0.07 23.79
C TRP A 623 9.71 -1.47 23.69
N THR A 624 10.83 -2.15 23.87
CA THR A 624 10.91 -3.61 23.70
C THR A 624 10.34 -4.34 24.91
N GLU A 625 10.58 -3.85 26.13
CA GLU A 625 10.04 -4.44 27.36
C GLU A 625 8.51 -4.29 27.48
N GLN A 626 7.95 -3.12 27.13
CA GLN A 626 6.49 -2.91 27.20
C GLN A 626 5.72 -3.69 26.12
N LEU A 627 6.34 -3.93 24.95
CA LEU A 627 5.77 -4.78 23.90
C LEU A 627 5.70 -6.25 24.31
N LEU A 628 6.66 -6.72 25.12
CA LEU A 628 6.67 -8.09 25.64
C LEU A 628 5.58 -8.31 26.69
N GLU A 629 5.22 -7.27 27.44
CA GLU A 629 4.18 -7.34 28.47
C GLU A 629 2.79 -7.48 27.85
N VAL A 630 2.47 -6.67 26.83
CA VAL A 630 1.17 -6.71 26.11
C VAL A 630 0.95 -8.04 25.37
N GLN A 631 2.00 -8.63 24.80
CA GLN A 631 1.90 -9.93 24.11
C GLN A 631 1.74 -11.11 25.07
N SER A 632 2.25 -10.98 26.30
CA SER A 632 2.06 -12.01 27.33
C SER A 632 0.63 -12.08 27.87
N GLU A 633 -0.11 -10.96 27.79
CA GLU A 633 -1.53 -10.90 28.12
C GLU A 633 -2.41 -11.44 26.99
N GLU A 634 -2.11 -11.13 25.72
CA GLU A 634 -2.84 -11.70 24.57
C GLU A 634 -2.72 -13.24 24.51
N GLN A 635 -1.55 -13.81 24.86
CA GLN A 635 -1.38 -15.27 24.94
C GLN A 635 -2.14 -15.92 26.10
N LYS A 636 -2.41 -15.20 27.19
CA LYS A 636 -3.25 -15.72 28.28
C LYS A 636 -4.72 -15.78 27.86
N ASP A 637 -5.20 -14.73 27.20
CA ASP A 637 -6.59 -14.66 26.74
C ASP A 637 -6.89 -15.75 25.69
N GLU A 638 -5.93 -16.06 24.81
CA GLU A 638 -6.07 -17.11 23.80
C GLU A 638 -6.06 -18.54 24.41
N ILE A 639 -5.34 -18.75 25.53
CA ILE A 639 -5.35 -20.01 26.28
C ILE A 639 -6.65 -20.17 27.06
N ASP A 640 -7.16 -19.10 27.67
CA ASP A 640 -8.42 -19.11 28.41
C ASP A 640 -9.64 -19.34 27.49
N GLU A 641 -9.61 -18.79 26.26
CA GLU A 641 -10.66 -19.05 25.24
C GLU A 641 -10.65 -20.51 24.76
N GLN A 642 -9.46 -21.13 24.64
CA GLN A 642 -9.34 -22.55 24.28
C GLN A 642 -9.79 -23.49 25.42
N ILE A 643 -9.61 -23.08 26.68
CA ILE A 643 -10.11 -23.82 27.85
C ILE A 643 -11.65 -23.73 27.91
N GLU A 644 -12.25 -22.55 27.66
CA GLU A 644 -13.72 -22.40 27.62
C GLU A 644 -14.38 -23.20 26.48
N VAL A 645 -13.73 -23.30 25.32
CA VAL A 645 -14.22 -24.09 24.18
C VAL A 645 -14.09 -25.61 24.45
N GLY A 646 -13.06 -26.01 25.20
CA GLY A 646 -12.88 -27.39 25.68
C GLY A 646 -13.94 -27.82 26.71
N GLU A 647 -14.30 -26.94 27.64
CA GLU A 647 -15.32 -27.22 28.67
C GLU A 647 -16.75 -27.28 28.08
N ARG A 648 -17.07 -26.46 27.07
CA ARG A 648 -18.40 -26.52 26.40
C ARG A 648 -18.63 -27.78 25.56
N GLN A 649 -17.57 -28.51 25.19
CA GLN A 649 -17.70 -29.77 24.46
C GLN A 649 -17.89 -31.01 25.36
N GLN A 650 -17.67 -30.91 26.68
CA GLN A 650 -17.93 -32.02 27.61
C GLN A 650 -19.37 -32.06 28.15
N ASP A 651 -20.14 -30.98 28.04
CA ASP A 651 -21.49 -30.90 28.62
C ASP A 651 -22.65 -31.32 27.70
N THR A 652 -22.38 -31.82 26.48
CA THR A 652 -23.44 -32.19 25.52
C THR A 652 -23.80 -33.67 25.44
N THR A 653 -23.37 -34.50 26.39
CA THR A 653 -23.83 -35.90 26.51
C THR A 653 -24.42 -36.20 27.87
N ASN A 654 -25.68 -35.81 28.10
CA ASN A 654 -26.63 -36.60 28.91
C ASN A 654 -28.10 -36.15 28.74
N ASN A 655 -28.95 -37.14 28.47
CA ASN A 655 -30.40 -37.05 28.28
C ASN A 655 -31.18 -36.62 29.54
N GLN A 656 -32.36 -35.98 29.38
CA GLN A 656 -33.70 -36.55 29.67
C GLN A 656 -34.85 -35.50 29.72
N ALA A 657 -35.80 -35.67 28.79
CA ALA A 657 -37.28 -35.67 28.87
C ALA A 657 -38.14 -34.75 29.81
N VAL A 658 -39.22 -34.22 29.18
CA VAL A 658 -40.62 -33.88 29.66
C VAL A 658 -40.87 -32.45 30.24
N PRO A 659 -42.07 -31.80 30.09
CA PRO A 659 -43.12 -31.82 29.05
C PRO A 659 -43.45 -30.43 28.43
N SER A 660 -44.17 -30.51 27.31
CA SER A 660 -44.93 -29.50 26.58
C SER A 660 -45.93 -28.66 27.39
N CYS A 661 -46.02 -27.36 27.07
CA CYS A 661 -47.26 -26.57 27.21
C CYS A 661 -47.62 -25.94 25.87
N SER A 662 -48.76 -26.37 25.34
CA SER A 662 -49.37 -25.99 24.08
C SER A 662 -50.16 -24.69 24.17
N ILE A 663 -49.94 -23.76 23.24
CA ILE A 663 -51.00 -22.87 22.77
C ILE A 663 -51.02 -22.96 21.24
N SER A 664 -51.99 -23.72 20.75
CA SER A 664 -52.39 -23.83 19.36
C SER A 664 -53.15 -22.57 18.93
N LEU A 665 -52.68 -21.91 17.87
CA LEU A 665 -53.54 -21.12 16.99
C LEU A 665 -53.25 -21.55 15.55
N SER A 666 -54.08 -22.48 15.09
CA SER A 666 -54.26 -22.85 13.70
C SER A 666 -54.76 -21.66 12.90
N ASN A 667 -54.01 -21.23 11.88
CA ASN A 667 -54.56 -20.49 10.75
C ASN A 667 -53.93 -21.05 9.46
N ASN A 668 -54.51 -22.17 9.01
CA ASN A 668 -54.46 -22.56 7.61
C ASN A 668 -55.31 -21.56 6.82
N SER A 669 -54.67 -20.55 6.26
CA SER A 669 -55.17 -19.86 5.07
C SER A 669 -54.09 -19.98 4.01
N GLU A 670 -54.28 -20.88 3.06
CA GLU A 670 -53.55 -20.88 1.79
C GLU A 670 -53.66 -19.48 1.20
N SER A 671 -52.57 -18.71 1.32
CA SER A 671 -52.51 -17.36 0.81
C SER A 671 -52.63 -17.42 -0.70
N ARG A 672 -53.78 -17.01 -1.24
CA ARG A 672 -53.90 -16.56 -2.64
C ARG A 672 -52.92 -15.39 -2.82
N GLN A 673 -51.66 -15.69 -3.13
CA GLN A 673 -50.69 -14.69 -3.54
C GLN A 673 -51.16 -14.13 -4.87
N SER A 674 -51.81 -12.96 -4.80
CA SER A 674 -52.42 -12.31 -5.95
C SER A 674 -51.34 -11.88 -6.94
N MET A 675 -51.29 -12.51 -8.12
CA MET A 675 -50.59 -11.92 -9.26
C MET A 675 -51.26 -10.58 -9.61
N LEU A 676 -50.47 -9.63 -10.14
CA LEU A 676 -51.05 -8.42 -10.71
C LEU A 676 -52.02 -8.80 -11.83
N THR A 677 -53.22 -8.28 -11.76
CA THR A 677 -54.24 -8.49 -12.79
C THR A 677 -53.99 -7.55 -13.98
N SER A 678 -54.58 -7.83 -15.15
CA SER A 678 -54.51 -6.90 -16.28
C SER A 678 -55.06 -5.50 -15.93
N HIS A 679 -56.04 -5.44 -15.01
CA HIS A 679 -56.53 -4.18 -14.45
C HIS A 679 -55.44 -3.42 -13.69
N ASP A 680 -54.62 -4.10 -12.90
CA ASP A 680 -53.50 -3.48 -12.18
C ASP A 680 -52.48 -2.88 -13.14
N PHE A 681 -52.13 -3.62 -14.21
CA PHE A 681 -51.23 -3.12 -15.24
C PHE A 681 -51.80 -1.90 -15.97
N SER A 682 -53.10 -1.90 -16.26
CA SER A 682 -53.79 -0.74 -16.84
C SER A 682 -53.73 0.47 -15.92
N CYS A 683 -53.94 0.29 -14.61
CA CYS A 683 -53.84 1.37 -13.62
C CYS A 683 -52.42 1.92 -13.50
N ILE A 684 -51.42 1.04 -13.45
CA ILE A 684 -50.01 1.44 -13.40
C ILE A 684 -49.62 2.20 -14.68
N LEU A 685 -50.02 1.71 -15.85
CA LEU A 685 -49.73 2.38 -17.13
C LEU A 685 -50.41 3.75 -17.21
N ALA A 686 -51.66 3.87 -16.77
CA ALA A 686 -52.36 5.15 -16.69
C ALA A 686 -51.63 6.13 -15.77
N LEU A 687 -51.19 5.69 -14.58
CA LEU A 687 -50.41 6.50 -13.65
C LEU A 687 -49.08 6.98 -14.25
N LEU A 688 -48.40 6.12 -15.02
CA LEU A 688 -47.16 6.50 -15.71
C LEU A 688 -47.42 7.53 -16.81
N LYS A 689 -48.52 7.42 -17.57
CA LYS A 689 -48.93 8.39 -18.61
C LYS A 689 -49.28 9.77 -18.03
N THR A 690 -50.02 9.81 -16.92
CA THR A 690 -50.54 11.07 -16.34
C THR A 690 -49.52 11.78 -15.44
N THR A 691 -48.51 11.08 -14.93
CA THR A 691 -47.50 11.69 -14.06
C THR A 691 -46.44 12.41 -14.90
N GLN A 692 -46.41 13.74 -14.86
CA GLN A 692 -45.52 14.61 -15.67
C GLN A 692 -44.05 14.19 -15.67
N TYR A 693 -43.54 13.73 -14.52
CA TYR A 693 -42.13 13.31 -14.38
C TYR A 693 -41.85 11.88 -14.87
N CYS A 694 -42.88 11.03 -14.99
CA CYS A 694 -42.77 9.66 -15.49
C CYS A 694 -42.90 9.59 -17.01
N ASN A 695 -43.72 10.45 -17.63
CA ASN A 695 -43.98 10.41 -19.07
C ASN A 695 -43.16 11.44 -19.87
N LYS A 696 -41.88 11.59 -19.55
CA LYS A 696 -41.01 12.47 -20.33
C LYS A 696 -40.90 11.96 -21.77
N ARG A 697 -41.08 12.86 -22.74
CA ARG A 697 -41.08 12.56 -24.18
C ARG A 697 -42.16 11.56 -24.62
N GLN A 698 -43.29 11.50 -23.90
CA GLN A 698 -44.43 10.66 -24.28
C GLN A 698 -44.06 9.16 -24.37
N LYS A 699 -43.04 8.73 -23.60
CA LYS A 699 -42.49 7.35 -23.60
C LYS A 699 -43.56 6.28 -23.48
N TRP A 700 -44.65 6.55 -22.74
CA TRP A 700 -45.67 5.57 -22.44
C TRP A 700 -46.92 5.68 -23.33
N ASP A 701 -47.09 6.78 -24.08
CA ASP A 701 -48.36 7.12 -24.73
C ASP A 701 -48.80 6.09 -25.77
N ASP A 702 -47.84 5.59 -26.57
CA ASP A 702 -48.06 4.63 -27.65
C ASP A 702 -47.96 3.16 -27.21
N LEU A 703 -47.55 2.89 -25.96
CA LEU A 703 -47.30 1.53 -25.51
C LEU A 703 -48.62 0.79 -25.26
N LYS A 704 -48.82 -0.36 -25.91
CA LYS A 704 -50.00 -1.20 -25.71
C LYS A 704 -49.92 -1.92 -24.37
N LEU A 705 -51.06 -2.19 -23.74
CA LEU A 705 -51.12 -2.85 -22.42
C LEU A 705 -50.38 -4.20 -22.40
N ILE A 706 -50.51 -5.01 -23.46
CA ILE A 706 -49.82 -6.30 -23.58
C ILE A 706 -48.28 -6.13 -23.62
N GLU A 707 -47.78 -5.08 -24.26
CA GLU A 707 -46.34 -4.78 -24.32
C GLU A 707 -45.84 -4.29 -22.96
N PHE A 708 -46.67 -3.52 -22.25
CA PHE A 708 -46.38 -3.07 -20.90
C PHE A 708 -46.33 -4.24 -19.90
N GLU A 709 -47.27 -5.19 -19.98
CA GLU A 709 -47.29 -6.39 -19.14
C GLU A 709 -46.00 -7.23 -19.29
N LYS A 710 -45.46 -7.33 -20.50
CA LYS A 710 -44.19 -8.04 -20.75
C LYS A 710 -43.00 -7.45 -20.01
N LEU A 711 -43.00 -6.13 -19.71
CA LEU A 711 -41.94 -5.50 -18.94
C LEU A 711 -41.89 -5.96 -17.48
N PHE A 712 -42.99 -6.52 -16.97
CA PHE A 712 -43.09 -7.07 -15.61
C PHE A 712 -42.89 -8.59 -15.56
N GLN A 713 -42.55 -9.25 -16.67
CA GLN A 713 -42.29 -10.69 -16.70
C GLN A 713 -40.79 -11.02 -16.52
N THR A 714 -39.91 -10.03 -16.67
CA THR A 714 -38.45 -10.23 -16.63
C THR A 714 -37.76 -9.18 -15.78
N TYR A 715 -36.64 -9.57 -15.17
CA TYR A 715 -35.78 -8.64 -14.43
C TYR A 715 -35.27 -7.49 -15.32
N ALA A 716 -34.89 -7.79 -16.57
CA ALA A 716 -34.44 -6.80 -17.54
C ALA A 716 -35.52 -5.77 -17.90
N GLY A 717 -36.78 -6.23 -18.03
CA GLY A 717 -37.94 -5.35 -18.22
C GLY A 717 -38.09 -4.35 -17.08
N LEU A 718 -37.99 -4.82 -15.82
CA LEU A 718 -38.02 -3.93 -14.64
C LEU A 718 -36.81 -2.99 -14.54
N GLN A 719 -35.64 -3.39 -15.04
CA GLN A 719 -34.46 -2.52 -15.09
C GLN A 719 -34.61 -1.33 -16.05
N SER A 720 -35.45 -1.45 -17.08
CA SER A 720 -35.70 -0.40 -18.09
C SER A 720 -36.43 0.83 -17.52
N PHE A 721 -37.10 0.70 -16.37
CA PHE A 721 -37.79 1.81 -15.71
C PHE A 721 -36.80 2.78 -15.04
N LEU A 722 -37.05 4.08 -15.14
CA LEU A 722 -36.37 5.13 -14.40
C LEU A 722 -36.72 5.07 -12.91
N ASP A 723 -35.88 5.63 -12.04
CA ASP A 723 -36.12 5.60 -10.58
C ASP A 723 -37.45 6.27 -10.19
N VAL A 724 -37.81 7.37 -10.87
CA VAL A 724 -39.08 8.09 -10.66
C VAL A 724 -40.29 7.24 -11.07
N GLU A 725 -40.18 6.45 -12.13
CA GLU A 725 -41.23 5.53 -12.59
C GLU A 725 -41.42 4.39 -11.58
N LEU A 726 -40.32 3.82 -11.08
CA LEU A 726 -40.35 2.77 -10.05
C LEU A 726 -40.91 3.25 -8.71
N ARG A 727 -40.73 4.52 -8.33
CA ARG A 727 -41.40 5.10 -7.15
C ARG A 727 -42.92 5.16 -7.34
N THR A 728 -43.38 5.54 -8.52
CA THR A 728 -44.82 5.57 -8.85
C THR A 728 -45.42 4.16 -8.83
N ILE A 729 -44.71 3.17 -9.38
CA ILE A 729 -45.10 1.75 -9.30
C ILE A 729 -45.14 1.28 -7.84
N ALA A 730 -44.10 1.58 -7.05
CA ALA A 730 -44.04 1.20 -5.64
C ALA A 730 -45.18 1.80 -4.82
N ARG A 731 -45.57 3.06 -5.08
CA ARG A 731 -46.75 3.69 -4.45
C ARG A 731 -48.04 2.96 -4.78
N TYR A 732 -48.24 2.60 -6.05
CA TYR A 732 -49.41 1.82 -6.46
C TYR A 732 -49.44 0.47 -5.73
N LEU A 733 -48.34 -0.29 -5.73
CA LEU A 733 -48.26 -1.59 -5.08
C LEU A 733 -48.45 -1.49 -3.56
N LYS A 734 -47.87 -0.46 -2.92
CA LYS A 734 -48.06 -0.22 -1.49
C LYS A 734 -49.52 0.10 -1.15
N LYS A 735 -50.16 0.97 -1.93
CA LYS A 735 -51.54 1.43 -1.67
C LYS A 735 -52.59 0.39 -2.05
N SER A 736 -52.47 -0.23 -3.22
CA SER A 736 -53.50 -1.11 -3.78
C SER A 736 -53.29 -2.58 -3.43
N LYS A 737 -52.06 -3.01 -3.13
CA LYS A 737 -51.70 -4.41 -2.88
C LYS A 737 -51.04 -4.65 -1.52
N GLY A 738 -50.86 -3.61 -0.70
CA GLY A 738 -50.24 -3.73 0.63
C GLY A 738 -48.77 -4.14 0.61
N VAL A 739 -48.07 -4.01 -0.53
CA VAL A 739 -46.66 -4.44 -0.63
C VAL A 739 -45.77 -3.48 0.15
N GLN A 740 -44.97 -4.02 1.08
CA GLN A 740 -44.02 -3.21 1.86
C GLN A 740 -42.80 -2.81 1.02
N ILE A 741 -42.95 -1.76 0.21
CA ILE A 741 -41.87 -1.15 -0.56
C ILE A 741 -41.60 0.26 -0.01
N ASN A 742 -40.38 0.52 0.45
CA ASN A 742 -39.96 1.85 0.86
C ASN A 742 -39.54 2.68 -0.37
N GLU A 743 -40.19 3.81 -0.60
CA GLU A 743 -39.93 4.70 -1.76
C GLU A 743 -38.52 5.29 -1.77
N SER A 744 -37.93 5.46 -0.58
CA SER A 744 -36.57 5.98 -0.39
C SER A 744 -35.47 4.95 -0.72
N ASN A 745 -35.84 3.68 -0.92
CA ASN A 745 -34.89 2.65 -1.28
C ASN A 745 -34.23 2.94 -2.65
N THR A 746 -33.01 2.44 -2.81
CA THR A 746 -32.28 2.50 -4.08
C THR A 746 -33.09 1.82 -5.20
N LYS A 747 -32.88 2.24 -6.46
CA LYS A 747 -33.51 1.62 -7.64
C LYS A 747 -33.40 0.09 -7.62
N LYS A 748 -32.22 -0.44 -7.30
CA LYS A 748 -31.95 -1.89 -7.22
C LYS A 748 -32.79 -2.58 -6.14
N SER A 749 -32.89 -1.99 -4.95
CA SER A 749 -33.69 -2.55 -3.86
C SER A 749 -35.19 -2.55 -4.21
N LYS A 750 -35.70 -1.48 -4.84
CA LYS A 750 -37.09 -1.44 -5.33
C LYS A 750 -37.38 -2.53 -6.36
N ILE A 751 -36.49 -2.71 -7.34
CA ILE A 751 -36.62 -3.79 -8.34
C ILE A 751 -36.61 -5.17 -7.66
N LYS A 752 -35.71 -5.42 -6.70
CA LYS A 752 -35.66 -6.70 -5.98
C LYS A 752 -36.97 -6.97 -5.24
N THR A 753 -37.53 -5.98 -4.54
CA THR A 753 -38.82 -6.16 -3.85
C THR A 753 -39.97 -6.40 -4.83
N ILE A 754 -40.00 -5.73 -5.97
CA ILE A 754 -41.01 -5.96 -7.02
C ILE A 754 -40.84 -7.35 -7.64
N CYS A 755 -39.61 -7.80 -7.92
CA CYS A 755 -39.34 -9.14 -8.44
C CYS A 755 -39.79 -10.23 -7.46
N ASN A 756 -39.49 -10.06 -6.18
CA ASN A 756 -39.93 -10.98 -5.12
C ASN A 756 -41.46 -11.05 -5.04
N TYR A 757 -42.15 -9.91 -5.14
CA TYR A 757 -43.61 -9.86 -5.15
C TYR A 757 -44.21 -10.58 -6.37
N LEU A 758 -43.56 -10.44 -7.54
CA LEU A 758 -44.02 -11.03 -8.80
C LEU A 758 -43.46 -12.43 -9.09
N LYS A 759 -42.64 -12.98 -8.18
CA LYS A 759 -41.90 -14.25 -8.37
C LYS A 759 -41.04 -14.27 -9.64
N ILE A 760 -40.44 -13.13 -9.99
CA ILE A 760 -39.47 -13.04 -11.07
C ILE A 760 -38.10 -13.41 -10.52
N GLU A 761 -37.43 -14.35 -11.16
CA GLU A 761 -36.08 -14.76 -10.78
C GLU A 761 -35.11 -13.57 -10.91
N CYS A 762 -34.52 -13.16 -9.80
CA CYS A 762 -33.52 -12.08 -9.77
C CYS A 762 -32.13 -12.73 -9.83
N PRO A 763 -31.28 -12.39 -10.82
CA PRO A 763 -29.89 -12.85 -10.82
C PRO A 763 -29.24 -12.51 -9.49
N ALA A 764 -28.49 -13.46 -8.92
CA ALA A 764 -27.75 -13.25 -7.68
C ALA A 764 -26.88 -11.99 -7.84
N LEU A 765 -27.20 -10.95 -7.09
CA LEU A 765 -26.53 -9.67 -7.18
C LEU A 765 -25.18 -9.78 -6.47
N GLU A 766 -24.10 -9.92 -7.23
CA GLU A 766 -22.78 -9.49 -6.77
C GLU A 766 -22.88 -8.00 -6.39
N THR A 767 -22.56 -7.70 -5.13
CA THR A 767 -22.72 -6.40 -4.49
C THR A 767 -21.69 -5.40 -5.02
N ASN A 768 -21.76 -5.05 -6.30
CA ASN A 768 -20.80 -4.14 -6.92
C ASN A 768 -21.17 -2.67 -6.57
N ARG A 769 -20.71 -2.20 -5.40
CA ARG A 769 -20.86 -0.82 -4.89
C ARG A 769 -20.11 0.24 -5.72
N LYS A 770 -19.30 -0.14 -6.71
CA LYS A 770 -18.41 0.77 -7.48
C LYS A 770 -19.07 1.65 -8.55
N VAL A 771 -20.36 1.49 -8.88
CA VAL A 771 -20.95 2.15 -10.06
C VAL A 771 -21.50 3.57 -9.81
N ILE A 772 -21.79 3.96 -8.56
CA ILE A 772 -22.40 5.28 -8.29
C ILE A 772 -21.40 6.45 -8.43
N ARG A 773 -20.08 6.21 -8.30
CA ARG A 773 -19.06 7.25 -8.54
C ARG A 773 -18.76 7.51 -10.03
N ARG A 774 -19.14 6.62 -10.95
CA ARG A 774 -18.89 6.81 -12.40
C ARG A 774 -19.88 7.74 -13.10
N ALA A 775 -21.09 7.90 -12.57
CA ALA A 775 -22.12 8.73 -13.22
C ALA A 775 -21.82 10.24 -13.15
N VAL A 776 -21.11 10.70 -12.12
CA VAL A 776 -20.75 12.12 -11.96
C VAL A 776 -19.50 12.49 -12.78
N LYS A 777 -18.64 11.52 -13.10
CA LYS A 777 -17.42 11.73 -13.91
C LYS A 777 -17.67 11.79 -15.42
N SER A 778 -18.71 11.11 -15.93
CA SER A 778 -19.00 11.06 -17.38
C SER A 778 -19.48 12.41 -17.97
N LEU A 779 -20.04 13.30 -17.14
CA LEU A 779 -20.49 14.62 -17.60
C LEU A 779 -19.34 15.61 -17.83
N SER A 780 -18.20 15.46 -17.14
CA SER A 780 -17.00 16.28 -17.41
C SER A 780 -16.14 15.72 -18.55
N GLU A 781 -16.10 14.39 -18.71
CA GLU A 781 -15.34 13.73 -19.78
C GLU A 781 -15.98 13.91 -21.16
N THR A 782 -17.31 14.06 -21.24
CA THR A 782 -18.00 14.31 -22.51
C THR A 782 -17.68 15.71 -23.08
N ALA A 783 -17.44 16.70 -22.22
CA ALA A 783 -16.98 18.03 -22.64
C ALA A 783 -15.53 18.00 -23.15
N LEU A 784 -14.65 17.18 -22.55
CA LEU A 784 -13.26 17.01 -22.98
C LEU A 784 -13.13 16.15 -24.25
N ALA A 785 -14.00 15.16 -24.44
CA ALA A 785 -14.01 14.31 -25.65
C ALA A 785 -14.43 15.07 -26.92
N VAL A 786 -15.26 16.11 -26.79
CA VAL A 786 -15.61 17.01 -27.90
C VAL A 786 -14.45 17.94 -28.27
N ILE A 787 -13.60 18.30 -27.31
CA ILE A 787 -12.38 19.10 -27.53
C ILE A 787 -11.27 18.25 -28.16
N ALA A 788 -11.07 17.02 -27.69
CA ALA A 788 -10.04 16.10 -28.19
C ALA A 788 -10.27 15.61 -29.62
N LYS A 789 -11.50 15.67 -30.15
CA LYS A 789 -11.82 15.33 -31.54
C LYS A 789 -11.50 16.43 -32.55
N LYS A 790 -11.19 17.66 -32.11
CA LYS A 790 -11.04 18.82 -33.01
C LYS A 790 -9.66 19.49 -33.00
N LEU A 791 -8.77 19.14 -32.07
CA LEU A 791 -7.43 19.72 -32.00
C LEU A 791 -6.38 18.64 -31.72
N THR A 792 -5.32 18.63 -32.52
CA THR A 792 -4.16 17.78 -32.34
C THR A 792 -3.29 18.28 -31.18
N LYS A 793 -2.56 17.36 -30.53
CA LYS A 793 -1.65 17.67 -29.41
C LYS A 793 -0.60 18.74 -29.76
N HIS A 794 -0.27 18.87 -31.05
CA HIS A 794 0.63 19.89 -31.59
C HIS A 794 0.00 21.30 -31.51
N GLU A 795 -1.28 21.45 -31.85
CA GLU A 795 -2.01 22.73 -31.79
C GLU A 795 -2.19 23.23 -30.34
N LEU A 796 -2.35 22.30 -29.38
CA LEU A 796 -2.35 22.62 -27.95
C LEU A 796 -0.99 23.07 -27.42
N SER A 797 0.10 22.65 -28.07
CA SER A 797 1.47 23.02 -27.68
C SER A 797 1.84 24.41 -28.23
N VAL A 798 1.32 24.78 -29.41
CA VAL A 798 1.46 26.12 -30.00
C VAL A 798 0.63 27.18 -29.26
N TRP A 799 -0.43 26.78 -28.55
CA TRP A 799 -1.17 27.66 -27.63
C TRP A 799 -0.50 27.82 -26.26
N TYR A 800 0.44 26.93 -25.94
CA TYR A 800 1.12 26.89 -24.65
C TYR A 800 2.43 27.69 -24.63
N ALA A 801 3.12 27.75 -25.77
CA ALA A 801 4.20 28.70 -26.03
C ALA A 801 3.62 30.07 -26.36
#